data_AF-A0A1H7L8W3-F1
#
_entry.id   AF-A0A1H7L8W3-F1
#
_cell.length_a   1.000
_cell.length_b   1.000
_cell.length_c   1.000
_cell.angle_alpha   90.00
_cell.angle_beta   90.00
_cell.angle_gamma   90.00
#
_symmetry.space_group_name_H-M   'P 1'
#
loop_
_entity.id
_entity.type
_entity.pdbx_description
1 polymer ?
#
loop_
_entity_poly.entity_id
_entity_poly.type
_entity_poly.pdbx_seq_one_letter_code
_entity_poly.pdbx_strand_id
1 'polypeptide(L)'
;MKFIKAASGAVLAGIIIAGMSLTASADEVSKDIISASGETFDVNYANENEDAGYLKYKHNLIANRMAEMSPAGKIKKNYSTICGSFGSYLTHDSRFDGTNRTYLIDVSQWQGKIDWKKVKADGINDVIIRLGYRGYGSAGTLMMDNSFYENIKGAKAAGLKVGIYFYTQAISYAEARAEADFCAQALKGYTLDLPVYYDIESVDYDYGRLDHAGLTKAQKTKLCKEFCDRIESYGYESGVYANLYWLNNMINGPELGNDYKTWVAAYMSQLNYAGIYDMWQYSSNADINGISGSVDINVMYDVDYSPTTTVKVKIEDGVLSWNKAAGADGYTVYGSDNGTDTYVVANVTGTNFSLNDQSAGKYCVAAYNYFSGKNYYGKKSNMVDSFRQAPADVEANRSGIDKVTVSWEAVPSAAGYEVYTVSDGITRMAGKTSDTSFEIRGKNLQNKQAFVRAYNKNGLNGELSDFVSLPGNAPAFVPYAEFRANRLVWTAIPDADGYIITRNLNGKVSELVVHDTYYYVDESKTADFYVQAYSELDGTQFRTEASNICSFKGVSYPPKGEIVLDSSSNGLSWNKIDDAIGYIVYKLADDGSEIEIGRVEGCRFNTDDTDASVFFVKGYNVKDGKEFYTESSNRVIISLPEVTEASLVSKTDDFAVISWNEIADCDEYMVYLDKGNGYELYTTVRGSMAMIGDLKDASFASVRVKGYVGDKNVVSFGLFSNQLYIIGDEKSRPSKEVLDFNDLLG
;
A
#
# COMPACT_ATOMS: atom_id res chain seq x y z
N MET A 1 -19.96 83.87 -23.15
CA MET A 1 -20.44 83.74 -21.75
C MET A 1 -21.41 82.55 -21.72
N LYS A 2 -21.03 81.43 -21.09
CA LYS A 2 -21.32 81.01 -19.67
C LYS A 2 -22.71 80.35 -19.50
N PHE A 3 -22.76 79.01 -19.31
CA PHE A 3 -23.04 78.22 -18.08
C PHE A 3 -24.55 77.98 -17.77
N ILE A 4 -25.09 76.73 -17.85
CA ILE A 4 -25.34 75.70 -16.77
C ILE A 4 -26.38 76.17 -15.71
N LYS A 5 -27.49 75.48 -15.33
CA LYS A 5 -27.73 74.16 -14.67
C LYS A 5 -29.27 73.88 -14.63
N ALA A 6 -29.78 72.68 -14.93
CA ALA A 6 -30.17 71.55 -14.04
C ALA A 6 -31.38 71.74 -13.09
N ALA A 7 -32.24 70.69 -13.05
CA ALA A 7 -32.97 70.11 -11.90
C ALA A 7 -34.51 70.01 -12.05
N SER A 8 -34.99 68.83 -12.45
CA SER A 8 -36.31 68.30 -12.06
C SER A 8 -36.47 66.83 -12.50
N GLY A 9 -35.58 65.96 -12.02
CA GLY A 9 -35.66 64.51 -12.22
C GLY A 9 -35.30 63.67 -10.99
N ALA A 10 -35.02 64.29 -9.84
CA ALA A 10 -34.47 63.62 -8.66
C ALA A 10 -35.45 63.51 -7.47
N VAL A 11 -36.73 63.90 -7.61
CA VAL A 11 -37.64 63.97 -6.45
C VAL A 11 -38.43 62.68 -6.20
N LEU A 12 -38.54 61.75 -7.15
CA LEU A 12 -39.22 60.46 -6.90
C LEU A 12 -38.30 59.30 -6.49
N ALA A 13 -36.98 59.42 -6.67
CA ALA A 13 -36.03 58.38 -6.27
C ALA A 13 -35.61 58.45 -4.78
N GLY A 14 -36.03 59.49 -4.05
CA GLY A 14 -35.57 59.77 -2.68
C GLY A 14 -36.40 59.17 -1.54
N ILE A 15 -37.57 58.57 -1.80
CA ILE A 15 -38.50 58.15 -0.73
C ILE A 15 -38.40 56.65 -0.38
N ILE A 16 -37.67 55.82 -1.13
CA ILE A 16 -37.53 54.37 -0.86
C ILE A 16 -36.08 54.00 -0.46
N ILE A 17 -35.43 54.82 0.38
CA ILE A 17 -34.17 54.45 1.08
C ILE A 17 -34.32 54.54 2.62
N ALA A 18 -35.47 54.95 3.15
CA ALA A 18 -35.75 54.86 4.58
C ALA A 18 -36.75 53.74 4.83
N GLY A 19 -36.33 52.66 5.49
CA GLY A 19 -37.16 51.54 5.89
C GLY A 19 -38.26 51.94 6.88
N MET A 20 -39.37 52.48 6.37
CA MET A 20 -40.60 52.70 7.13
C MET A 20 -41.70 51.80 6.58
N SER A 21 -42.20 50.90 7.44
CA SER A 21 -43.47 50.20 7.22
C SER A 21 -44.58 51.23 7.03
N LEU A 22 -45.17 51.27 5.84
CA LEU A 22 -46.42 51.99 5.58
C LEU A 22 -47.56 50.97 5.54
N THR A 23 -48.23 50.84 6.69
CA THR A 23 -49.64 50.45 6.72
C THR A 23 -50.43 51.66 6.23
N ALA A 24 -51.01 51.59 5.03
CA ALA A 24 -52.00 52.55 4.57
C ALA A 24 -53.26 51.78 4.19
N SER A 25 -54.33 52.05 4.94
CA SER A 25 -55.69 51.58 4.70
C SER A 25 -56.20 52.06 3.35
N ALA A 26 -57.00 51.21 2.72
CA ALA A 26 -57.86 51.59 1.60
C ALA A 26 -58.74 52.77 2.02
N ASP A 27 -58.55 53.92 1.40
CA ASP A 27 -59.61 54.78 0.88
C ASP A 27 -59.00 56.06 0.28
N GLU A 28 -59.55 56.47 -0.86
CA GLU A 28 -59.34 57.73 -1.60
C GLU A 28 -57.99 57.98 -2.32
N VAL A 29 -57.87 57.57 -3.59
CA VAL A 29 -57.50 58.48 -4.72
C VAL A 29 -58.01 57.88 -6.04
N SER A 30 -59.13 58.37 -6.58
CA SER A 30 -59.56 58.13 -7.96
C SER A 30 -59.09 59.28 -8.86
N LYS A 31 -58.10 59.05 -9.74
CA LYS A 31 -57.86 59.87 -10.94
C LYS A 31 -57.25 59.03 -12.07
N ASP A 32 -57.94 59.03 -13.20
CA ASP A 32 -57.56 58.35 -14.44
C ASP A 32 -56.17 58.79 -14.94
N ILE A 33 -55.38 57.82 -15.41
CA ILE A 33 -54.10 58.07 -16.09
C ILE A 33 -54.35 58.03 -17.60
N ILE A 34 -54.15 59.15 -18.29
CA ILE A 34 -54.28 59.28 -19.75
C ILE A 34 -52.89 59.23 -20.40
N SER A 35 -52.72 58.35 -21.40
CA SER A 35 -51.48 58.24 -22.19
C SER A 35 -51.39 59.30 -23.29
N ALA A 36 -50.17 59.58 -23.79
CA ALA A 36 -49.91 60.57 -24.85
C ALA A 36 -50.54 60.23 -26.23
N SER A 37 -51.13 59.04 -26.40
CA SER A 37 -51.87 58.60 -27.60
C SER A 37 -53.39 58.68 -27.46
N GLY A 38 -53.93 59.12 -26.32
CA GLY A 38 -55.38 59.29 -26.12
C GLY A 38 -56.16 58.00 -25.83
N GLU A 39 -55.48 56.89 -25.58
CA GLU A 39 -56.14 55.66 -25.10
C GLU A 39 -56.38 55.75 -23.58
N THR A 40 -57.64 55.57 -23.18
CA THR A 40 -58.07 55.39 -21.80
C THR A 40 -57.88 53.94 -21.36
N PHE A 41 -57.15 53.72 -20.28
CA PHE A 41 -57.03 52.42 -19.64
C PHE A 41 -58.14 52.27 -18.59
N ASP A 42 -59.08 51.36 -18.82
CA ASP A 42 -60.07 50.96 -17.80
C ASP A 42 -59.35 50.14 -16.73
N VAL A 43 -59.12 50.75 -15.57
CA VAL A 43 -58.66 50.03 -14.38
C VAL A 43 -59.90 49.48 -13.68
N ASN A 44 -60.42 48.36 -14.18
CA ASN A 44 -61.47 47.64 -13.49
C ASN A 44 -60.92 47.05 -12.18
N TYR A 45 -61.55 47.44 -11.07
CA TYR A 45 -61.24 46.92 -9.73
C TYR A 45 -61.44 45.39 -9.68
N ALA A 46 -60.50 44.71 -9.02
CA ALA A 46 -60.48 43.26 -8.85
C ALA A 46 -61.69 42.77 -8.04
N ASN A 47 -62.27 41.65 -8.48
CA ASN A 47 -63.22 40.88 -7.66
C ASN A 47 -62.50 40.31 -6.44
N GLU A 48 -63.22 40.18 -5.31
CA GLU A 48 -62.74 39.74 -3.99
C GLU A 48 -62.17 38.30 -3.91
N ASN A 49 -61.97 37.63 -5.04
CA ASN A 49 -61.48 36.26 -5.16
C ASN A 49 -60.08 36.13 -5.80
N GLU A 50 -59.39 37.22 -6.14
CA GLU A 50 -58.03 37.16 -6.70
C GLU A 50 -56.95 37.19 -5.61
N ASP A 51 -56.03 36.21 -5.67
CA ASP A 51 -54.92 36.02 -4.73
C ASP A 51 -54.04 37.28 -4.63
N ALA A 52 -53.69 37.69 -3.40
CA ALA A 52 -52.78 38.80 -3.13
C ALA A 52 -51.42 38.64 -3.83
N GLY A 53 -51.00 37.39 -4.10
CA GLY A 53 -49.83 37.09 -4.93
C GLY A 53 -49.98 37.53 -6.40
N TYR A 54 -51.16 37.36 -6.98
CA TYR A 54 -51.47 37.72 -8.37
C TYR A 54 -51.53 39.23 -8.59
N LEU A 55 -52.09 39.98 -7.63
CA LEU A 55 -52.11 41.44 -7.67
C LEU A 55 -50.71 42.05 -7.52
N LYS A 56 -49.86 41.46 -6.67
CA LYS A 56 -48.46 41.86 -6.51
C LYS A 56 -47.62 41.54 -7.76
N TYR A 57 -47.90 40.40 -8.42
CA TYR A 57 -47.30 40.04 -9.70
C TYR A 57 -47.65 41.04 -10.81
N LYS A 58 -48.94 41.38 -11.00
CA LYS A 58 -49.36 42.40 -11.97
C LYS A 58 -48.72 43.77 -11.70
N HIS A 59 -48.63 44.17 -10.44
CA HIS A 59 -47.98 45.44 -10.05
C HIS A 59 -46.49 45.44 -10.40
N ASN A 60 -45.78 44.34 -10.15
CA ASN A 60 -44.37 44.19 -10.51
C ASN A 60 -44.17 44.10 -12.03
N LEU A 61 -45.07 43.45 -12.76
CA LEU A 61 -45.01 43.37 -14.23
C LEU A 61 -45.12 44.77 -14.86
N ILE A 62 -46.04 45.59 -14.35
CA ILE A 62 -46.21 46.99 -14.78
C ILE A 62 -44.99 47.84 -14.36
N ALA A 63 -44.45 47.64 -13.16
CA ALA A 63 -43.26 48.35 -12.68
C ALA A 63 -41.99 47.99 -13.48
N ASN A 64 -41.82 46.72 -13.85
CA ASN A 64 -40.73 46.24 -14.70
C ASN A 64 -40.86 46.80 -16.12
N ARG A 65 -42.07 46.81 -16.69
CA ARG A 65 -42.35 47.40 -18.00
C ARG A 65 -42.08 48.91 -18.03
N MET A 66 -42.31 49.61 -16.92
CA MET A 66 -41.95 51.02 -16.76
C MET A 66 -40.44 51.24 -16.58
N ALA A 67 -39.71 50.27 -16.01
CA ALA A 67 -38.26 50.30 -15.89
C ALA A 67 -37.55 49.98 -17.23
N GLU A 68 -38.21 49.22 -18.12
CA GLU A 68 -37.75 48.92 -19.49
C GLU A 68 -37.96 50.07 -20.47
N MET A 69 -38.72 51.11 -20.11
CA MET A 69 -38.91 52.31 -20.92
C MET A 69 -37.71 53.26 -20.80
N SER A 70 -36.56 52.84 -21.35
CA SER A 70 -35.40 53.68 -21.69
C SER A 70 -35.33 53.83 -23.23
N PRO A 71 -34.94 55.01 -23.78
CA PRO A 71 -35.16 55.38 -25.18
C PRO A 71 -34.23 54.70 -26.20
N ALA A 72 -34.32 53.38 -26.35
CA ALA A 72 -33.77 52.65 -27.49
C ALA A 72 -34.88 52.25 -28.47
N GLY A 73 -35.74 53.20 -28.82
CA GLY A 73 -36.78 53.04 -29.82
C GLY A 73 -36.26 53.35 -31.24
N LYS A 74 -36.33 52.35 -32.12
CA LYS A 74 -36.21 52.44 -33.60
C LYS A 74 -34.83 52.77 -34.17
N ILE A 75 -34.13 51.76 -34.70
CA ILE A 75 -33.14 51.99 -35.76
C ILE A 75 -33.94 52.33 -37.04
N LYS A 76 -34.09 53.62 -37.35
CA LYS A 76 -34.81 54.11 -38.55
C LYS A 76 -33.96 53.95 -39.82
N LYS A 77 -34.44 53.10 -40.74
CA LYS A 77 -34.53 53.16 -42.22
C LYS A 77 -33.36 53.70 -43.11
N ASN A 78 -32.29 54.30 -42.62
CA ASN A 78 -31.34 55.04 -43.48
C ASN A 78 -29.86 54.62 -43.38
N TYR A 79 -29.55 53.33 -43.25
CA TYR A 79 -28.17 52.84 -43.44
C TYR A 79 -28.10 51.92 -44.66
N SER A 80 -27.69 52.46 -45.80
CA SER A 80 -27.64 51.79 -47.10
C SER A 80 -26.46 50.81 -47.28
N THR A 81 -25.71 50.51 -46.22
CA THR A 81 -24.64 49.51 -46.22
C THR A 81 -24.56 48.86 -44.84
N ILE A 82 -25.18 47.70 -44.75
CA ILE A 82 -25.47 46.98 -43.52
C ILE A 82 -24.20 46.29 -42.95
N CYS A 83 -23.30 45.81 -43.81
CA CYS A 83 -22.07 45.09 -43.43
C CYS A 83 -20.88 46.00 -43.08
N GLY A 84 -21.08 46.92 -42.15
CA GLY A 84 -20.06 47.83 -41.59
C GLY A 84 -20.58 48.80 -40.51
N SER A 85 -21.90 48.82 -40.29
CA SER A 85 -22.57 49.69 -39.32
C SER A 85 -23.31 48.93 -38.22
N PHE A 86 -23.33 47.60 -38.25
CA PHE A 86 -23.78 46.82 -37.09
C PHE A 86 -22.82 47.06 -35.94
N GLY A 87 -23.34 47.71 -34.91
CA GLY A 87 -22.61 47.98 -33.70
C GLY A 87 -21.57 49.09 -33.76
N SER A 88 -21.49 49.91 -34.83
CA SER A 88 -20.55 51.04 -34.89
C SER A 88 -20.83 52.11 -33.83
N TYR A 89 -22.03 52.09 -33.23
CA TYR A 89 -22.43 52.92 -32.10
C TYR A 89 -22.24 52.23 -30.74
N LEU A 90 -21.81 50.97 -30.72
CA LEU A 90 -21.59 50.21 -29.49
C LEU A 90 -20.20 50.52 -28.94
N THR A 91 -20.15 50.77 -27.64
CA THR A 91 -18.92 50.75 -26.85
C THR A 91 -18.76 49.35 -26.31
N HIS A 92 -17.75 48.64 -26.80
CA HIS A 92 -17.39 47.31 -26.30
C HIS A 92 -16.51 47.42 -25.05
N ASP A 93 -16.61 46.43 -24.17
CA ASP A 93 -15.73 46.31 -23.03
C ASP A 93 -14.28 46.14 -23.50
N SER A 94 -13.34 46.85 -22.87
CA SER A 94 -11.92 46.84 -23.25
C SER A 94 -11.28 45.46 -23.11
N ARG A 95 -11.90 44.54 -22.37
CA ARG A 95 -11.50 43.12 -22.33
C ARG A 95 -11.59 42.41 -23.69
N PHE A 96 -12.29 42.99 -24.66
CA PHE A 96 -12.41 42.49 -26.04
C PHE A 96 -11.65 43.38 -27.04
N ASP A 97 -10.66 44.13 -26.57
CA ASP A 97 -9.77 44.88 -27.45
C ASP A 97 -8.87 43.89 -28.22
N GLY A 98 -8.87 44.01 -29.54
CA GLY A 98 -8.09 43.13 -30.43
C GLY A 98 -8.71 41.76 -30.72
N THR A 99 -9.84 41.40 -30.09
CA THR A 99 -10.57 40.16 -30.41
C THR A 99 -11.40 40.32 -31.68
N ASN A 100 -11.55 39.25 -32.46
CA ASN A 100 -12.52 39.22 -33.56
C ASN A 100 -13.95 39.32 -33.02
N ARG A 101 -14.78 40.10 -33.70
CA ARG A 101 -16.19 40.32 -33.37
C ARG A 101 -17.04 39.84 -34.54
N THR A 102 -18.00 38.97 -34.24
CA THR A 102 -18.93 38.42 -35.23
C THR A 102 -20.33 38.91 -34.92
N TYR A 103 -20.98 39.53 -35.90
CA TYR A 103 -22.38 39.94 -35.78
C TYR A 103 -23.29 38.85 -36.33
N LEU A 104 -24.27 38.46 -35.54
CA LEU A 104 -25.16 37.32 -35.83
C LEU A 104 -26.58 37.60 -35.38
N ILE A 105 -27.53 36.89 -35.96
CA ILE A 105 -28.94 36.96 -35.59
C ILE A 105 -29.35 35.73 -34.79
N ASP A 106 -30.46 35.83 -34.07
CA ASP A 106 -31.17 34.67 -33.55
C ASP A 106 -32.61 34.65 -34.06
N VAL A 107 -33.13 33.46 -34.38
CA VAL A 107 -34.42 33.29 -35.06
C VAL A 107 -35.22 32.11 -34.53
N SER A 108 -36.53 32.19 -34.75
CA SER A 108 -37.50 31.15 -34.41
C SER A 108 -38.62 31.12 -35.45
N GLN A 109 -39.73 30.41 -35.16
CA GLN A 109 -40.94 30.48 -35.98
C GLN A 109 -41.49 31.90 -36.17
N TRP A 110 -41.17 32.85 -35.29
CA TRP A 110 -41.71 34.21 -35.34
C TRP A 110 -41.22 35.03 -36.54
N GLN A 111 -40.09 34.67 -37.13
CA GLN A 111 -39.55 35.31 -38.33
C GLN A 111 -40.19 34.80 -39.64
N GLY A 112 -41.09 33.82 -39.55
CA GLY A 112 -41.76 33.23 -40.70
C GLY A 112 -40.79 32.57 -41.67
N LYS A 113 -41.06 32.69 -42.98
CA LYS A 113 -40.20 32.13 -44.03
C LYS A 113 -38.99 33.03 -44.28
N ILE A 114 -37.79 32.48 -44.12
CA ILE A 114 -36.53 33.20 -44.26
C ILE A 114 -35.84 32.88 -45.60
N ASP A 115 -35.43 33.92 -46.33
CA ASP A 115 -34.56 33.79 -47.51
C ASP A 115 -33.08 33.85 -47.09
N TRP A 116 -32.53 32.69 -46.72
CA TRP A 116 -31.17 32.56 -46.20
C TRP A 116 -30.07 33.04 -47.15
N LYS A 117 -30.30 33.02 -48.46
CA LYS A 117 -29.33 33.55 -49.44
C LYS A 117 -29.25 35.08 -49.35
N LYS A 118 -30.39 35.74 -49.14
CA LYS A 118 -30.42 37.19 -48.91
C LYS A 118 -29.81 37.55 -47.56
N VAL A 119 -30.09 36.77 -46.51
CA VAL A 119 -29.47 36.96 -45.17
C VAL A 119 -27.94 36.89 -45.28
N LYS A 120 -27.40 35.88 -45.98
CA LYS A 120 -25.96 35.75 -46.24
C LYS A 120 -25.41 36.93 -47.04
N ALA A 121 -26.13 37.36 -48.08
CA ALA A 121 -25.74 38.50 -48.90
C ALA A 121 -25.78 39.84 -48.14
N ASP A 122 -26.56 39.92 -47.06
CA ASP A 122 -26.64 41.07 -46.16
C ASP A 122 -25.48 41.12 -45.13
N GLY A 123 -24.59 40.13 -45.17
CA GLY A 123 -23.37 40.08 -44.35
C GLY A 123 -23.47 39.22 -43.08
N ILE A 124 -24.61 38.58 -42.84
CA ILE A 124 -24.80 37.67 -41.71
C ILE A 124 -24.19 36.30 -42.04
N ASN A 125 -23.20 35.87 -41.25
CA ASN A 125 -22.48 34.61 -41.46
C ASN A 125 -22.81 33.53 -40.45
N ASP A 126 -23.50 33.89 -39.39
CA ASP A 126 -23.69 33.11 -38.17
C ASP A 126 -25.15 33.31 -37.69
N VAL A 127 -25.76 32.27 -37.14
CA VAL A 127 -27.14 32.33 -36.61
C VAL A 127 -27.36 31.36 -35.45
N ILE A 128 -28.11 31.79 -34.43
CA ILE A 128 -28.66 30.91 -33.39
C ILE A 128 -30.14 30.63 -33.70
N ILE A 129 -30.57 29.37 -33.71
CA ILE A 129 -31.93 28.98 -34.11
C ILE A 129 -32.65 28.34 -32.92
N ARG A 130 -33.88 28.76 -32.62
CA ARG A 130 -34.70 28.06 -31.63
C ARG A 130 -34.99 26.64 -32.10
N LEU A 131 -34.58 25.66 -31.31
CA LEU A 131 -34.93 24.26 -31.57
C LEU A 131 -36.30 23.94 -31.00
N GLY A 132 -36.53 24.33 -29.75
CA GLY A 132 -37.78 24.03 -29.08
C GLY A 132 -37.96 24.87 -27.84
N TYR A 133 -39.05 24.59 -27.15
CA TYR A 133 -39.39 25.27 -25.91
C TYR A 133 -40.17 24.35 -24.98
N ARG A 134 -40.12 24.63 -23.68
CA ARG A 134 -41.08 24.10 -22.72
C ARG A 134 -42.20 25.12 -22.52
N GLY A 135 -43.45 24.68 -22.72
CA GLY A 135 -44.62 25.53 -22.56
C GLY A 135 -44.73 26.09 -21.14
N TYR A 136 -45.17 27.34 -21.03
CA TYR A 136 -45.25 28.07 -19.76
C TYR A 136 -46.44 27.69 -18.88
N GLY A 137 -47.47 27.03 -19.44
CA GLY A 137 -48.63 26.54 -18.69
C GLY A 137 -48.28 25.38 -17.75
N SER A 138 -49.20 25.03 -16.84
CA SER A 138 -48.96 24.04 -15.76
C SER A 138 -48.40 22.70 -16.24
N ALA A 139 -48.81 22.24 -17.43
CA ALA A 139 -48.36 20.99 -18.02
C ALA A 139 -46.87 20.98 -18.43
N GLY A 140 -46.23 22.14 -18.65
CA GLY A 140 -44.81 22.22 -19.00
C GLY A 140 -44.44 21.37 -20.22
N THR A 141 -45.25 21.38 -21.28
CA THR A 141 -45.08 20.46 -22.42
C THR A 141 -43.85 20.83 -23.27
N LEU A 142 -43.03 19.83 -23.61
CA LEU A 142 -41.93 20.00 -24.57
C LEU A 142 -42.49 20.13 -25.99
N MET A 143 -42.09 21.19 -26.69
CA MET A 143 -42.55 21.50 -28.05
C MET A 143 -41.36 21.81 -28.94
N MET A 144 -41.41 21.31 -30.17
CA MET A 144 -40.48 21.69 -31.25
C MET A 144 -40.91 23.06 -31.80
N ASP A 145 -39.95 23.93 -32.11
CA ASP A 145 -40.25 25.14 -32.88
C ASP A 145 -40.65 24.75 -34.31
N ASN A 146 -41.79 25.25 -34.79
CA ASN A 146 -42.35 24.80 -36.07
C ASN A 146 -41.43 25.09 -37.27
N SER A 147 -40.53 26.06 -37.15
CA SER A 147 -39.59 26.44 -38.22
C SER A 147 -38.21 25.84 -38.03
N PHE A 148 -37.92 25.10 -36.95
CA PHE A 148 -36.58 24.62 -36.61
C PHE A 148 -35.89 23.91 -37.79
N TYR A 149 -36.53 22.86 -38.34
CA TYR A 149 -35.92 22.05 -39.41
C TYR A 149 -35.77 22.81 -40.73
N GLU A 150 -36.69 23.72 -41.05
CA GLU A 150 -36.57 24.58 -42.24
C GLU A 150 -35.42 25.56 -42.07
N ASN A 151 -35.31 26.19 -40.90
CA ASN A 151 -34.30 27.18 -40.58
C ASN A 151 -32.89 26.57 -40.56
N ILE A 152 -32.68 25.46 -39.83
CA ILE A 152 -31.34 24.83 -39.74
C ILE A 152 -30.86 24.33 -41.10
N LYS A 153 -31.75 23.73 -41.91
CA LYS A 153 -31.42 23.26 -43.26
C LYS A 153 -31.13 24.43 -44.20
N GLY A 154 -31.96 25.47 -44.15
CA GLY A 154 -31.80 26.66 -44.99
C GLY A 154 -30.52 27.44 -44.68
N ALA A 155 -30.23 27.69 -43.40
CA ALA A 155 -29.03 28.37 -42.94
C ALA A 155 -27.76 27.62 -43.34
N LYS A 156 -27.70 26.30 -43.06
CA LYS A 156 -26.54 25.47 -43.45
C LYS A 156 -26.37 25.39 -44.97
N ALA A 157 -27.45 25.27 -45.73
CA ALA A 157 -27.39 25.26 -47.20
C ALA A 157 -26.90 26.60 -47.79
N ALA A 158 -27.12 27.72 -47.09
CA ALA A 158 -26.58 29.03 -47.43
C ALA A 158 -25.15 29.27 -46.90
N GLY A 159 -24.56 28.29 -46.20
CA GLY A 159 -23.19 28.38 -45.67
C GLY A 159 -23.07 29.28 -44.43
N LEU A 160 -24.13 29.40 -43.63
CA LEU A 160 -24.06 30.04 -42.32
C LEU A 160 -23.59 29.02 -41.27
N LYS A 161 -22.80 29.50 -40.30
CA LYS A 161 -22.51 28.79 -39.05
C LYS A 161 -23.75 28.79 -38.17
N VAL A 162 -24.08 27.65 -37.57
CA VAL A 162 -25.33 27.48 -36.82
C VAL A 162 -25.08 27.06 -35.39
N GLY A 163 -25.73 27.77 -34.46
CA GLY A 163 -25.97 27.38 -33.08
C GLY A 163 -27.46 27.31 -32.79
N ILE A 164 -27.79 26.92 -31.57
CA ILE A 164 -29.17 26.60 -31.18
C ILE A 164 -29.51 27.27 -29.85
N TYR A 165 -30.79 27.56 -29.62
CA TYR A 165 -31.27 27.77 -28.27
C TYR A 165 -32.54 26.96 -27.97
N PHE A 166 -32.77 26.71 -26.69
CA PHE A 166 -33.99 26.08 -26.17
C PHE A 166 -34.59 26.96 -25.07
N TYR A 167 -35.81 27.44 -25.29
CA TYR A 167 -36.52 28.29 -24.34
C TYR A 167 -37.12 27.45 -23.21
N THR A 168 -36.66 27.67 -21.98
CA THR A 168 -37.06 26.85 -20.85
C THR A 168 -38.18 27.47 -20.04
N GLN A 169 -39.03 26.60 -19.51
CA GLN A 169 -39.92 26.87 -18.39
C GLN A 169 -39.82 25.74 -17.36
N ALA A 170 -38.64 25.10 -17.25
CA ALA A 170 -38.40 23.99 -16.35
C ALA A 170 -38.49 24.42 -14.89
N ILE A 171 -39.14 23.61 -14.07
CA ILE A 171 -39.30 23.82 -12.62
C ILE A 171 -38.56 22.77 -11.80
N SER A 172 -37.86 21.84 -12.47
CA SER A 172 -37.06 20.79 -11.84
C SER A 172 -35.84 20.42 -12.67
N TYR A 173 -34.81 19.88 -12.01
CA TYR A 173 -33.58 19.42 -12.68
C TYR A 173 -33.84 18.31 -13.69
N ALA A 174 -34.84 17.46 -13.45
CA ALA A 174 -35.23 16.42 -14.39
C ALA A 174 -35.82 17.00 -15.67
N GLU A 175 -36.59 18.09 -15.57
CA GLU A 175 -37.12 18.79 -16.73
C GLU A 175 -36.02 19.48 -17.54
N ALA A 176 -35.03 20.10 -16.90
CA ALA A 176 -33.89 20.70 -17.59
C ALA A 176 -33.06 19.64 -18.35
N ARG A 177 -32.83 18.46 -17.75
CA ARG A 177 -32.18 17.34 -18.45
C ARG A 177 -33.03 16.81 -19.61
N ALA A 178 -34.35 16.74 -19.46
CA ALA A 178 -35.25 16.31 -20.52
C ALA A 178 -35.27 17.30 -21.70
N GLU A 179 -35.12 18.61 -21.44
CA GLU A 179 -34.95 19.62 -22.49
C GLU A 179 -33.63 19.42 -23.25
N ALA A 180 -32.54 19.15 -22.54
CA ALA A 180 -31.25 18.84 -23.16
C ALA A 180 -31.30 17.54 -24.00
N ASP A 181 -31.94 16.48 -23.47
CA ASP A 181 -32.15 15.22 -24.19
C ASP A 181 -32.98 15.43 -25.47
N PHE A 182 -34.00 16.29 -25.41
CA PHE A 182 -34.82 16.66 -26.57
C PHE A 182 -34.01 17.38 -27.64
N CYS A 183 -33.15 18.34 -27.24
CA CYS A 183 -32.21 18.99 -28.15
C CYS A 183 -31.27 17.98 -28.80
N ALA A 184 -30.60 17.13 -28.01
CA ALA A 184 -29.67 16.14 -28.50
C ALA A 184 -30.31 15.15 -29.50
N GLN A 185 -31.56 14.75 -29.25
CA GLN A 185 -32.32 13.88 -30.16
C GLN A 185 -32.60 14.56 -31.50
N ALA A 186 -33.05 15.82 -31.48
CA ALA A 186 -33.38 16.58 -32.69
C ALA A 186 -32.13 16.99 -33.49
N LEU A 187 -30.98 17.13 -32.82
CA LEU A 187 -29.68 17.44 -33.44
C LEU A 187 -28.96 16.21 -34.01
N LYS A 188 -29.52 15.00 -33.85
CA LYS A 188 -28.91 13.79 -34.40
C LYS A 188 -28.71 13.90 -35.92
N GLY A 189 -27.45 13.94 -36.35
CA GLY A 189 -27.07 14.09 -37.77
C GLY A 189 -26.74 15.52 -38.19
N TYR A 190 -26.79 16.49 -37.27
CA TYR A 190 -26.29 17.85 -37.47
C TYR A 190 -25.00 18.06 -36.68
N THR A 191 -24.00 18.67 -37.32
CA THR A 191 -22.86 19.27 -36.63
C THR A 191 -23.15 20.75 -36.41
N LEU A 192 -22.93 21.25 -35.21
CA LEU A 192 -23.09 22.68 -34.90
C LEU A 192 -21.74 23.38 -34.94
N ASP A 193 -21.77 24.64 -35.36
CA ASP A 193 -20.60 25.52 -35.44
C ASP A 193 -20.53 26.47 -34.24
N LEU A 194 -21.67 26.64 -33.57
CA LEU A 194 -21.87 27.52 -32.40
C LEU A 194 -22.63 26.73 -31.30
N PRO A 195 -22.61 27.19 -30.03
CA PRO A 195 -23.16 26.44 -28.90
C PRO A 195 -24.68 26.19 -28.93
N VAL A 196 -25.13 25.29 -28.06
CA VAL A 196 -26.53 25.14 -27.66
C VAL A 196 -26.79 25.94 -26.39
N TYR A 197 -27.62 26.98 -26.48
CA TYR A 197 -27.95 27.86 -25.37
C TYR A 197 -29.22 27.43 -24.64
N TYR A 198 -29.16 27.42 -23.32
CA TYR A 198 -30.30 27.37 -22.43
C TYR A 198 -30.86 28.77 -22.25
N ASP A 199 -31.99 29.05 -22.89
CA ASP A 199 -32.67 30.33 -22.81
C ASP A 199 -33.62 30.31 -21.60
N ILE A 200 -33.19 31.01 -20.53
CA ILE A 200 -33.92 31.11 -19.27
C ILE A 200 -34.35 32.55 -19.01
N GLU A 201 -35.65 32.78 -19.14
CA GLU A 201 -36.27 34.09 -18.94
C GLU A 201 -37.70 33.97 -18.41
N SER A 202 -38.24 35.10 -17.96
CA SER A 202 -39.63 35.20 -17.53
C SER A 202 -40.57 35.22 -18.74
N VAL A 203 -41.86 34.94 -18.51
CA VAL A 203 -42.88 35.14 -19.55
C VAL A 203 -43.38 36.59 -19.49
N ASP A 204 -43.20 37.34 -20.58
CA ASP A 204 -43.44 38.80 -20.60
C ASP A 204 -44.91 39.21 -20.50
N TYR A 205 -45.84 38.34 -20.88
CA TYR A 205 -47.26 38.67 -21.08
C TYR A 205 -48.24 37.72 -20.38
N ASP A 206 -47.74 36.69 -19.68
CA ASP A 206 -48.59 35.66 -19.09
C ASP A 206 -47.94 35.04 -17.84
N TYR A 207 -48.73 34.24 -17.12
CA TYR A 207 -48.36 33.54 -15.91
C TYR A 207 -47.44 32.34 -16.23
N GLY A 208 -46.13 32.57 -16.19
CA GLY A 208 -45.11 31.54 -16.44
C GLY A 208 -44.89 30.59 -15.27
N ARG A 209 -44.90 29.28 -15.51
CA ARG A 209 -44.65 28.26 -14.45
C ARG A 209 -43.27 28.40 -13.80
N LEU A 210 -42.23 28.83 -14.53
CA LEU A 210 -40.88 29.01 -13.98
C LEU A 210 -40.83 30.10 -12.90
N ASP A 211 -41.50 31.22 -13.15
CA ASP A 211 -41.54 32.36 -12.22
C ASP A 211 -42.28 32.01 -10.92
N HIS A 212 -43.27 31.12 -11.00
CA HIS A 212 -44.17 30.75 -9.91
C HIS A 212 -43.81 29.43 -9.21
N ALA A 213 -42.78 28.74 -9.68
CA ALA A 213 -42.32 27.49 -9.08
C ALA A 213 -41.67 27.66 -7.69
N GLY A 214 -41.48 28.91 -7.21
CA GLY A 214 -40.86 29.18 -5.92
C GLY A 214 -39.37 28.82 -5.86
N LEU A 215 -38.71 28.69 -7.03
CA LEU A 215 -37.30 28.34 -7.10
C LEU A 215 -36.41 29.49 -6.65
N THR A 216 -35.47 29.18 -5.76
CA THR A 216 -34.40 30.08 -5.34
C THR A 216 -33.42 30.38 -6.48
N LYS A 217 -32.63 31.46 -6.34
CA LYS A 217 -31.53 31.80 -7.27
C LYS A 217 -30.58 30.62 -7.50
N ALA A 218 -30.24 29.89 -6.44
CA ALA A 218 -29.37 28.72 -6.51
C ALA A 218 -30.01 27.58 -7.31
N GLN A 219 -31.31 27.31 -7.11
CA GLN A 219 -32.03 26.29 -7.86
C GLN A 219 -32.16 26.64 -9.35
N LYS A 220 -32.45 27.90 -9.68
CA LYS A 220 -32.48 28.39 -11.08
C LYS A 220 -31.10 28.28 -11.75
N THR A 221 -30.04 28.63 -11.01
CA THR A 221 -28.65 28.43 -11.45
C THR A 221 -28.38 26.95 -11.73
N LYS A 222 -28.82 26.06 -10.84
CA LYS A 222 -28.64 24.62 -11.00
C LYS A 222 -29.44 24.06 -12.19
N LEU A 223 -30.61 24.57 -12.52
CA LEU A 223 -31.32 24.21 -13.77
C LEU A 223 -30.44 24.45 -15.00
N CYS A 224 -29.80 25.62 -15.05
CA CYS A 224 -28.90 25.98 -16.15
C CYS A 224 -27.73 24.99 -16.25
N LYS A 225 -27.07 24.69 -15.13
CA LYS A 225 -25.96 23.70 -15.08
C LYS A 225 -26.41 22.32 -15.57
N GLU A 226 -27.58 21.85 -15.10
CA GLU A 226 -28.11 20.53 -15.47
C GLU A 226 -28.41 20.38 -16.97
N PHE A 227 -28.90 21.45 -17.62
CA PHE A 227 -29.04 21.45 -19.07
C PHE A 227 -27.67 21.47 -19.77
N CYS A 228 -26.78 22.36 -19.35
CA CYS A 228 -25.48 22.58 -19.99
C CYS A 228 -24.57 21.35 -19.89
N ASP A 229 -24.40 20.80 -18.69
CA ASP A 229 -23.64 19.56 -18.44
C ASP A 229 -24.17 18.41 -19.31
N ARG A 230 -25.50 18.35 -19.46
CA ARG A 230 -26.15 17.30 -20.24
C ARG A 230 -25.89 17.46 -21.74
N ILE A 231 -25.97 18.67 -22.28
CA ILE A 231 -25.61 18.97 -23.67
C ILE A 231 -24.14 18.63 -23.95
N GLU A 232 -23.22 18.99 -23.06
CA GLU A 232 -21.79 18.71 -23.20
C GLU A 232 -21.49 17.21 -23.17
N SER A 233 -22.26 16.43 -22.40
CA SER A 233 -22.15 14.97 -22.41
C SER A 233 -22.49 14.34 -23.79
N TYR A 234 -23.21 15.07 -24.64
CA TYR A 234 -23.49 14.69 -26.04
C TYR A 234 -22.47 15.23 -27.05
N GLY A 235 -21.44 15.95 -26.59
CA GLY A 235 -20.33 16.46 -27.41
C GLY A 235 -20.60 17.81 -28.08
N TYR A 236 -21.63 18.55 -27.66
CA TYR A 236 -21.89 19.92 -28.12
C TYR A 236 -21.39 20.93 -27.09
N GLU A 237 -20.88 22.07 -27.54
CA GLU A 237 -20.66 23.22 -26.64
C GLU A 237 -22.00 23.71 -26.09
N SER A 238 -22.01 24.14 -24.83
CA SER A 238 -23.21 24.62 -24.15
C SER A 238 -23.06 26.05 -23.64
N GLY A 239 -24.20 26.71 -23.41
CA GLY A 239 -24.22 28.04 -22.82
C GLY A 239 -25.55 28.42 -22.22
N VAL A 240 -25.58 29.57 -21.55
CA VAL A 240 -26.80 30.15 -20.96
C VAL A 240 -27.08 31.47 -21.64
N TYR A 241 -28.32 31.64 -22.10
CA TYR A 241 -28.88 32.93 -22.46
C TYR A 241 -29.77 33.43 -21.34
N ALA A 242 -29.59 34.69 -20.97
CA ALA A 242 -30.48 35.40 -20.08
C ALA A 242 -30.28 36.91 -20.21
N ASN A 243 -31.32 37.68 -19.89
CA ASN A 243 -31.18 39.12 -19.80
C ASN A 243 -30.29 39.55 -18.61
N LEU A 244 -29.75 40.76 -18.69
CA LEU A 244 -28.83 41.31 -17.70
C LEU A 244 -29.39 41.31 -16.26
N TYR A 245 -30.70 41.50 -16.11
CA TYR A 245 -31.33 41.42 -14.79
C TYR A 245 -31.28 40.00 -14.23
N TRP A 246 -31.61 39.00 -15.05
CA TRP A 246 -31.55 37.59 -14.65
C TRP A 246 -30.13 37.17 -14.24
N LEU A 247 -29.13 37.50 -15.05
CA LEU A 247 -27.72 37.16 -14.78
C LEU A 247 -27.17 37.77 -13.49
N ASN A 248 -27.65 38.95 -13.10
CA ASN A 248 -27.24 39.62 -11.86
C ASN A 248 -28.07 39.16 -10.65
N ASN A 249 -29.39 38.95 -10.83
CA ASN A 249 -30.32 38.85 -9.71
C ASN A 249 -31.00 37.48 -9.57
N MET A 250 -31.34 36.82 -10.68
CA MET A 250 -32.20 35.63 -10.68
C MET A 250 -31.42 34.31 -10.80
N ILE A 251 -30.24 34.35 -11.39
CA ILE A 251 -29.27 33.25 -11.50
C ILE A 251 -27.87 33.76 -11.16
N ASN A 252 -26.96 32.86 -10.82
CA ASN A 252 -25.56 33.20 -10.58
C ASN A 252 -24.79 33.26 -11.90
N GLY A 253 -24.98 34.34 -12.67
CA GLY A 253 -24.33 34.51 -13.97
C GLY A 253 -22.79 34.38 -13.92
N PRO A 254 -22.07 35.00 -12.97
CA PRO A 254 -20.61 34.82 -12.86
C PRO A 254 -20.17 33.37 -12.66
N GLU A 255 -20.92 32.58 -11.87
CA GLU A 255 -20.63 31.15 -11.73
C GLU A 255 -20.89 30.39 -13.03
N LEU A 256 -22.00 30.67 -13.72
CA LEU A 256 -22.34 30.00 -14.98
C LEU A 256 -21.31 30.32 -16.08
N GLY A 257 -20.85 31.57 -16.17
CA GLY A 257 -19.85 31.99 -17.15
C GLY A 257 -18.45 31.39 -16.93
N ASN A 258 -18.17 30.83 -15.76
CA ASN A 258 -16.92 30.09 -15.52
C ASN A 258 -16.95 28.69 -16.15
N ASP A 259 -18.14 28.10 -16.26
CA ASP A 259 -18.33 26.73 -16.68
C ASP A 259 -18.81 26.64 -18.15
N TYR A 260 -19.66 27.58 -18.59
CA TYR A 260 -20.32 27.54 -19.90
C TYR A 260 -20.25 28.89 -20.64
N LYS A 261 -20.58 28.86 -21.94
CA LYS A 261 -20.72 30.09 -22.72
C LYS A 261 -21.84 30.96 -22.17
N THR A 262 -21.67 32.27 -22.20
CA THR A 262 -22.71 33.19 -21.71
C THR A 262 -23.13 34.19 -22.78
N TRP A 263 -24.44 34.19 -23.05
CA TRP A 263 -25.13 35.07 -23.99
C TRP A 263 -26.02 36.04 -23.20
N VAL A 264 -25.59 37.31 -23.14
CA VAL A 264 -26.23 38.34 -22.33
C VAL A 264 -27.22 39.13 -23.19
N ALA A 265 -28.48 39.23 -22.76
CA ALA A 265 -29.44 40.15 -23.39
C ALA A 265 -29.45 41.50 -22.66
N ALA A 266 -29.14 42.57 -23.38
CA ALA A 266 -29.12 43.92 -22.85
C ALA A 266 -29.22 44.95 -23.99
N TYR A 267 -30.39 45.55 -24.20
CA TYR A 267 -30.63 46.51 -25.29
C TYR A 267 -30.06 47.91 -24.96
N MET A 268 -28.74 48.01 -24.99
CA MET A 268 -27.97 49.21 -24.63
C MET A 268 -26.82 49.45 -25.61
N SER A 269 -26.23 50.66 -25.57
CA SER A 269 -25.05 50.97 -26.41
C SER A 269 -23.72 50.61 -25.75
N GLN A 270 -23.73 50.22 -24.47
CA GLN A 270 -22.56 49.77 -23.73
C GLN A 270 -23.01 48.78 -22.67
N LEU A 271 -22.48 47.55 -22.69
CA LEU A 271 -22.78 46.53 -21.70
C LEU A 271 -21.90 46.67 -20.46
N ASN A 272 -22.53 46.84 -19.29
CA ASN A 272 -21.84 46.83 -17.99
C ASN A 272 -22.18 45.53 -17.23
N TYR A 273 -21.64 44.42 -17.71
CA TYR A 273 -21.75 43.11 -17.07
C TYR A 273 -20.37 42.63 -16.63
N ALA A 274 -20.18 42.45 -15.32
CA ALA A 274 -18.88 42.09 -14.75
C ALA A 274 -18.52 40.60 -14.93
N GLY A 275 -19.51 39.74 -15.23
CA GLY A 275 -19.28 38.30 -15.43
C GLY A 275 -18.61 37.96 -16.76
N ILE A 276 -18.22 36.70 -16.94
CA ILE A 276 -17.78 36.20 -18.24
C ILE A 276 -18.96 36.18 -19.21
N TYR A 277 -18.70 36.58 -20.45
CA TYR A 277 -19.66 36.50 -21.55
C TYR A 277 -18.91 36.50 -22.87
N ASP A 278 -19.48 35.77 -23.82
CA ASP A 278 -18.93 35.55 -25.15
C ASP A 278 -19.88 36.10 -26.22
N MET A 279 -21.14 36.37 -25.86
CA MET A 279 -22.11 36.96 -26.79
C MET A 279 -23.02 37.97 -26.08
N TRP A 280 -23.39 39.02 -26.80
CA TRP A 280 -24.27 40.08 -26.33
C TRP A 280 -25.37 40.36 -27.36
N GLN A 281 -26.64 40.13 -26.98
CA GLN A 281 -27.81 40.61 -27.72
C GLN A 281 -28.06 42.07 -27.36
N TYR A 282 -27.77 42.96 -28.32
CA TYR A 282 -27.81 44.40 -28.08
C TYR A 282 -29.04 45.08 -28.69
N SER A 283 -29.84 44.37 -29.50
CA SER A 283 -31.09 44.87 -30.06
C SER A 283 -32.00 43.74 -30.53
N SER A 284 -33.31 43.97 -30.47
CA SER A 284 -34.36 43.13 -31.05
C SER A 284 -34.97 43.65 -32.36
N ASN A 285 -34.40 44.73 -32.90
CA ASN A 285 -35.03 45.53 -33.96
C ASN A 285 -34.13 45.71 -35.18
N ALA A 286 -33.33 44.70 -35.54
CA ALA A 286 -32.59 44.71 -36.80
C ALA A 286 -33.53 44.49 -38.00
N ASP A 287 -33.21 45.12 -39.11
CA ASP A 287 -33.87 44.96 -40.41
C ASP A 287 -32.88 44.25 -41.34
N ILE A 288 -33.11 42.96 -41.60
CA ILE A 288 -32.20 42.08 -42.35
C ILE A 288 -32.88 41.61 -43.62
N ASN A 289 -32.21 41.82 -44.76
CA ASN A 289 -32.73 41.37 -46.04
C ASN A 289 -32.97 39.85 -46.05
N GLY A 290 -34.21 39.45 -46.37
CA GLY A 290 -34.62 38.05 -46.38
C GLY A 290 -35.42 37.63 -45.15
N ILE A 291 -35.57 38.50 -44.15
CA ILE A 291 -36.47 38.32 -43.01
C ILE A 291 -37.57 39.38 -43.08
N SER A 292 -38.81 39.00 -42.80
CA SER A 292 -39.93 39.95 -42.76
C SER A 292 -40.07 40.53 -41.35
N GLY A 293 -40.00 41.85 -41.22
CA GLY A 293 -40.09 42.51 -39.93
C GLY A 293 -38.74 42.53 -39.19
N SER A 294 -38.81 42.73 -37.88
CA SER A 294 -37.63 42.88 -37.04
C SER A 294 -37.07 41.54 -36.56
N VAL A 295 -35.75 41.49 -36.39
CA VAL A 295 -35.03 40.33 -35.85
C VAL A 295 -34.01 40.75 -34.79
N ASP A 296 -33.75 39.86 -33.86
CA ASP A 296 -32.72 40.00 -32.83
C ASP A 296 -31.32 39.97 -33.42
N ILE A 297 -30.43 40.80 -32.89
CA ILE A 297 -29.05 40.92 -33.35
C ILE A 297 -28.06 40.97 -32.19
N ASN A 298 -26.96 40.28 -32.41
CA ASN A 298 -25.97 39.92 -31.42
C ASN A 298 -24.56 40.27 -31.91
N VAL A 299 -23.66 40.47 -30.96
CA VAL A 299 -22.21 40.44 -31.18
C VAL A 299 -21.59 39.34 -30.35
N MET A 300 -20.87 38.43 -31.01
CA MET A 300 -20.08 37.36 -30.39
C MET A 300 -18.59 37.73 -30.42
N TYR A 301 -17.88 37.42 -29.34
CA TYR A 301 -16.46 37.67 -29.15
C TYR A 301 -15.69 36.35 -29.18
N ASP A 302 -14.63 36.30 -29.98
CA ASP A 302 -13.72 35.16 -30.04
C ASP A 302 -12.67 35.26 -28.93
N VAL A 303 -13.01 34.76 -27.73
CA VAL A 303 -12.13 34.78 -26.55
C VAL A 303 -11.55 33.39 -26.24
N ASP A 304 -10.23 33.25 -26.37
CA ASP A 304 -9.44 32.18 -25.75
C ASP A 304 -8.48 32.82 -24.73
N TYR A 305 -8.73 32.55 -23.45
CA TYR A 305 -7.92 33.07 -22.35
C TYR A 305 -6.65 32.25 -22.09
N SER A 306 -6.40 31.17 -22.83
CA SER A 306 -5.28 30.25 -22.59
C SER A 306 -3.93 30.78 -23.08
N PRO A 307 -2.82 30.60 -22.32
CA PRO A 307 -1.48 30.91 -22.83
C PRO A 307 -1.11 30.10 -24.09
N THR A 308 -0.64 30.78 -25.13
CA THR A 308 -0.27 30.15 -26.42
C THR A 308 1.22 29.79 -26.51
N THR A 309 2.05 30.24 -25.57
CA THR A 309 3.48 29.92 -25.57
C THR A 309 3.71 28.44 -25.27
N THR A 310 4.46 27.75 -26.14
CA THR A 310 4.84 26.35 -25.88
C THR A 310 5.82 26.27 -24.71
N VAL A 311 5.44 25.51 -23.67
CA VAL A 311 6.28 25.21 -22.51
C VAL A 311 7.21 24.04 -22.83
N LYS A 312 8.52 24.25 -22.67
CA LYS A 312 9.58 23.26 -22.82
C LYS A 312 10.20 23.02 -21.45
N VAL A 313 10.15 21.78 -20.99
CA VAL A 313 10.61 21.37 -19.67
C VAL A 313 11.94 20.62 -19.75
N LYS A 314 12.72 20.71 -18.68
CA LYS A 314 13.91 19.87 -18.43
C LYS A 314 14.05 19.60 -16.93
N ILE A 315 14.73 18.51 -16.58
CA ILE A 315 15.10 18.19 -15.21
C ILE A 315 16.63 18.18 -15.12
N GLU A 316 17.18 19.00 -14.23
CA GLU A 316 18.61 19.07 -13.88
C GLU A 316 18.73 19.21 -12.36
N ASP A 317 19.62 18.44 -11.73
CA ASP A 317 19.91 18.50 -10.28
C ASP A 317 18.66 18.48 -9.37
N GLY A 318 17.66 17.65 -9.70
CA GLY A 318 16.42 17.53 -8.91
C GLY A 318 15.43 18.67 -9.10
N VAL A 319 15.68 19.59 -10.05
CA VAL A 319 14.81 20.74 -10.33
C VAL A 319 14.19 20.61 -11.72
N LEU A 320 12.86 20.55 -11.78
CA LEU A 320 12.10 20.71 -13.01
C LEU A 320 12.07 22.19 -13.37
N SER A 321 12.52 22.57 -14.57
CA SER A 321 12.55 23.96 -15.04
C SER A 321 12.00 24.10 -16.45
N TRP A 322 11.47 25.27 -16.79
CA TRP A 322 10.88 25.55 -18.09
C TRP A 322 11.06 27.00 -18.56
N ASN A 323 10.80 27.28 -19.84
CA ASN A 323 10.78 28.64 -20.36
C ASN A 323 9.54 29.42 -19.89
N LYS A 324 9.71 30.73 -19.67
CA LYS A 324 8.60 31.63 -19.35
C LYS A 324 7.61 31.71 -20.52
N ALA A 325 6.33 31.50 -20.23
CA ALA A 325 5.22 31.76 -21.14
C ALA A 325 4.82 33.25 -21.08
N ALA A 326 4.66 33.88 -22.24
CA ALA A 326 4.29 35.29 -22.30
C ALA A 326 2.86 35.51 -21.78
N GLY A 327 2.69 36.44 -20.85
CA GLY A 327 1.38 36.77 -20.27
C GLY A 327 0.79 35.75 -19.31
N ALA A 328 1.49 34.64 -19.02
CA ALA A 328 1.00 33.61 -18.11
C ALA A 328 0.93 34.09 -16.65
N ASP A 329 -0.22 33.89 -16.01
CA ASP A 329 -0.42 34.16 -14.57
C ASP A 329 0.24 33.09 -13.68
N GLY A 330 0.40 31.86 -14.19
CA GLY A 330 1.11 30.80 -13.48
C GLY A 330 1.30 29.53 -14.30
N TYR A 331 1.73 28.47 -13.61
CA TYR A 331 1.97 27.15 -14.17
C TYR A 331 1.46 26.07 -13.24
N THR A 332 0.95 24.98 -13.81
CA THR A 332 0.63 23.76 -13.09
C THR A 332 1.63 22.67 -13.46
N VAL A 333 2.27 22.12 -12.43
CA VAL A 333 3.12 20.94 -12.53
C VAL A 333 2.24 19.71 -12.39
N TYR A 334 2.36 18.79 -13.33
CA TYR A 334 1.68 17.52 -13.31
C TYR A 334 2.66 16.37 -13.15
N GLY A 335 2.27 15.37 -12.37
CA GLY A 335 2.93 14.09 -12.25
C GLY A 335 2.20 13.01 -13.04
N SER A 336 2.93 12.00 -13.50
CA SER A 336 2.38 10.80 -14.13
C SER A 336 3.21 9.56 -13.77
N ASP A 337 2.54 8.48 -13.37
CA ASP A 337 3.18 7.21 -13.03
C ASP A 337 3.25 6.26 -14.23
N ASN A 338 2.25 6.32 -15.14
CA ASN A 338 2.15 5.49 -16.33
C ASN A 338 2.52 6.23 -17.64
N GLY A 339 2.81 7.52 -17.56
CA GLY A 339 3.16 8.38 -18.69
C GLY A 339 1.97 8.87 -19.54
N THR A 340 0.74 8.48 -19.21
CA THR A 340 -0.49 8.90 -19.93
C THR A 340 -1.45 9.67 -19.03
N ASP A 341 -1.72 9.15 -17.84
CA ASP A 341 -2.63 9.79 -16.88
C ASP A 341 -1.86 10.77 -16.01
N THR A 342 -2.41 11.96 -15.83
CA THR A 342 -1.74 13.05 -15.12
C THR A 342 -2.53 13.52 -13.91
N TYR A 343 -1.86 13.72 -12.79
CA TYR A 343 -2.42 14.37 -11.60
C TYR A 343 -1.68 15.68 -11.29
N VAL A 344 -2.36 16.62 -10.64
CA VAL A 344 -1.77 17.90 -10.25
C VAL A 344 -0.83 17.68 -9.07
N VAL A 345 0.42 18.13 -9.22
CA VAL A 345 1.42 18.11 -8.14
C VAL A 345 1.47 19.46 -7.45
N ALA A 346 1.53 20.56 -8.22
CA ALA A 346 1.61 21.90 -7.67
C ALA A 346 1.16 22.96 -8.67
N ASN A 347 0.68 24.10 -8.16
CA ASN A 347 0.56 25.34 -8.91
C ASN A 347 1.66 26.30 -8.45
N VAL A 348 2.41 26.87 -9.39
CA VAL A 348 3.53 27.76 -9.12
C VAL A 348 3.50 28.97 -10.04
N THR A 349 4.05 30.10 -9.59
CA THR A 349 4.18 31.32 -10.39
C THR A 349 5.57 31.47 -11.01
N GLY A 350 6.57 30.76 -10.47
CA GLY A 350 7.92 30.69 -11.01
C GLY A 350 8.06 29.74 -12.20
N THR A 351 9.26 29.66 -12.76
CA THR A 351 9.58 28.79 -13.91
C THR A 351 10.40 27.56 -13.52
N ASN A 352 10.31 27.15 -12.26
CA ASN A 352 10.96 25.95 -11.74
C ASN A 352 10.18 25.36 -10.55
N PHE A 353 10.43 24.08 -10.27
CA PHE A 353 9.83 23.33 -9.17
C PHE A 353 10.80 22.23 -8.69
N SER A 354 10.97 22.10 -7.37
CA SER A 354 11.82 21.07 -6.75
C SER A 354 11.11 19.72 -6.75
N LEU A 355 11.83 18.66 -7.14
CA LEU A 355 11.32 17.28 -7.16
C LEU A 355 11.76 16.45 -5.95
N ASN A 356 12.48 17.03 -4.99
CA ASN A 356 13.11 16.27 -3.89
C ASN A 356 12.13 15.48 -3.02
N ASP A 357 10.89 15.97 -2.85
CA ASP A 357 9.85 15.31 -2.06
C ASP A 357 8.75 14.70 -2.94
N GLN A 358 9.04 14.52 -4.23
CA GLN A 358 8.05 14.21 -5.24
C GLN A 358 8.26 12.82 -5.79
N SER A 359 7.14 12.21 -6.15
CA SER A 359 7.07 10.77 -6.35
C SER A 359 6.62 10.44 -7.80
N ALA A 360 6.15 11.37 -8.61
CA ALA A 360 5.77 11.00 -9.99
C ALA A 360 6.96 10.46 -10.81
N GLY A 361 6.76 9.40 -11.61
CA GLY A 361 7.79 8.80 -12.48
C GLY A 361 8.10 9.64 -13.73
N LYS A 362 7.16 10.50 -14.14
CA LYS A 362 7.32 11.50 -15.19
C LYS A 362 6.64 12.81 -14.80
N TYR A 363 7.10 13.91 -15.37
CA TYR A 363 6.53 15.24 -15.14
C TYR A 363 6.28 16.00 -16.44
N CYS A 364 5.22 16.80 -16.47
CA CYS A 364 5.00 17.84 -17.47
C CYS A 364 4.42 19.10 -16.82
N VAL A 365 4.42 20.22 -17.57
CA VAL A 365 3.94 21.51 -17.08
C VAL A 365 2.97 22.14 -18.09
N ALA A 366 1.91 22.78 -17.61
CA ALA A 366 1.07 23.68 -18.42
C ALA A 366 1.09 25.09 -17.83
N ALA A 367 1.22 26.11 -18.68
CA ALA A 367 0.99 27.49 -18.28
C ALA A 367 -0.52 27.76 -18.21
N TYR A 368 -0.94 28.67 -17.33
CA TYR A 368 -2.33 29.12 -17.28
C TYR A 368 -2.44 30.64 -17.10
N ASN A 369 -3.58 31.17 -17.53
CA ASN A 369 -4.07 32.48 -17.13
C ASN A 369 -5.27 32.31 -16.20
N TYR A 370 -5.37 33.17 -15.20
CA TYR A 370 -6.47 33.20 -14.27
C TYR A 370 -7.48 34.28 -14.69
N PHE A 371 -8.70 33.84 -14.98
CA PHE A 371 -9.78 34.76 -15.30
C PHE A 371 -11.08 34.29 -14.63
N SER A 372 -11.74 35.21 -13.92
CA SER A 372 -13.03 34.99 -13.22
C SER A 372 -13.10 33.78 -12.27
N GLY A 373 -12.00 33.33 -11.67
CA GLY A 373 -12.03 32.17 -10.76
C GLY A 373 -11.63 30.84 -11.40
N LYS A 374 -11.25 30.84 -12.68
CA LYS A 374 -10.79 29.64 -13.39
C LYS A 374 -9.42 29.85 -14.03
N ASN A 375 -8.65 28.78 -14.07
CA ASN A 375 -7.40 28.70 -14.82
C ASN A 375 -7.68 28.22 -16.25
N TYR A 376 -7.30 29.01 -17.24
CA TYR A 376 -7.33 28.66 -18.65
C TYR A 376 -5.95 28.18 -19.06
N TYR A 377 -5.84 26.89 -19.38
CA TYR A 377 -4.56 26.22 -19.57
C TYR A 377 -4.12 26.23 -21.03
N GLY A 378 -2.87 26.61 -21.25
CA GLY A 378 -2.17 26.33 -22.49
C GLY A 378 -1.86 24.83 -22.62
N LYS A 379 -1.27 24.46 -23.75
CA LYS A 379 -0.88 23.06 -24.02
C LYS A 379 0.16 22.58 -22.98
N LYS A 380 -0.05 21.37 -22.43
CA LYS A 380 0.94 20.67 -21.61
C LYS A 380 2.25 20.44 -22.39
N SER A 381 3.39 20.59 -21.73
CA SER A 381 4.70 20.26 -22.28
C SER A 381 4.81 18.75 -22.58
N ASN A 382 5.89 18.35 -23.26
CA ASN A 382 6.29 16.95 -23.28
C ASN A 382 6.61 16.44 -21.86
N MET A 383 6.45 15.14 -21.65
CA MET A 383 6.84 14.46 -20.41
C MET A 383 8.37 14.29 -20.32
N VAL A 384 8.89 14.45 -19.12
CA VAL A 384 10.30 14.18 -18.76
C VAL A 384 10.37 13.20 -17.59
N ASP A 385 11.24 12.21 -17.68
CA ASP A 385 11.36 11.13 -16.69
C ASP A 385 12.06 11.60 -15.40
N SER A 386 11.59 11.13 -14.25
CA SER A 386 12.26 11.18 -12.96
C SER A 386 12.83 9.79 -12.61
N PHE A 387 13.86 9.73 -11.77
CA PHE A 387 14.53 8.48 -11.40
C PHE A 387 14.10 8.04 -10.00
N ARG A 388 13.59 6.81 -9.84
CA ARG A 388 12.81 6.44 -8.63
C ARG A 388 13.12 5.07 -8.01
N GLN A 389 14.00 4.28 -8.58
CA GLN A 389 14.15 2.88 -8.16
C GLN A 389 15.12 2.76 -6.97
N ALA A 390 14.66 2.11 -5.89
CA ALA A 390 15.50 1.73 -4.76
C ALA A 390 16.38 0.52 -5.12
N PRO A 391 17.63 0.45 -4.61
CA PRO A 391 18.40 -0.78 -4.60
C PRO A 391 17.69 -1.87 -3.77
N ALA A 392 17.48 -3.04 -4.36
CA ALA A 392 16.88 -4.21 -3.71
C ALA A 392 17.95 -5.17 -3.18
N ASP A 393 17.52 -6.13 -2.34
CA ASP A 393 18.35 -7.19 -1.73
C ASP A 393 19.66 -6.65 -1.13
N VAL A 394 19.52 -5.66 -0.26
CA VAL A 394 20.66 -5.06 0.42
C VAL A 394 21.13 -5.97 1.54
N GLU A 395 22.34 -6.47 1.40
CA GLU A 395 22.98 -7.38 2.33
C GLU A 395 24.29 -6.79 2.86
N ALA A 396 24.67 -7.17 4.09
CA ALA A 396 25.92 -6.76 4.71
C ALA A 396 26.70 -7.99 5.15
N ASN A 397 27.82 -8.24 4.48
CA ASN A 397 28.67 -9.39 4.72
C ASN A 397 30.03 -8.93 5.24
N ARG A 398 30.54 -9.62 6.26
CA ARG A 398 31.88 -9.33 6.79
C ARG A 398 32.92 -9.57 5.70
N SER A 399 33.81 -8.60 5.48
CA SER A 399 34.92 -8.71 4.51
C SER A 399 36.30 -8.50 5.15
N GLY A 400 36.33 -8.30 6.48
CA GLY A 400 37.53 -8.18 7.29
C GLY A 400 37.20 -7.93 8.76
N ILE A 401 38.22 -7.78 9.60
CA ILE A 401 38.03 -7.54 11.04
C ILE A 401 37.44 -6.16 11.36
N ASP A 402 37.76 -5.16 10.54
CA ASP A 402 37.25 -3.80 10.62
C ASP A 402 36.45 -3.42 9.38
N LYS A 403 36.00 -4.42 8.59
CA LYS A 403 35.42 -4.20 7.26
C LYS A 403 34.17 -5.03 7.02
N VAL A 404 33.19 -4.39 6.41
CA VAL A 404 31.95 -5.01 5.94
C VAL A 404 31.72 -4.58 4.52
N THR A 405 31.46 -5.53 3.63
CA THR A 405 30.98 -5.26 2.28
C THR A 405 29.47 -5.25 2.31
N VAL A 406 28.87 -4.11 1.93
CA VAL A 406 27.45 -4.00 1.66
C VAL A 406 27.23 -4.19 0.17
N SER A 407 26.29 -5.04 -0.22
CA SER A 407 25.97 -5.37 -1.63
C SER A 407 24.48 -5.30 -1.88
N TRP A 408 24.08 -5.08 -3.14
CA TRP A 408 22.69 -4.90 -3.56
C TRP A 408 22.49 -5.29 -5.03
N GLU A 409 21.24 -5.43 -5.47
CA GLU A 409 20.92 -5.62 -6.89
C GLU A 409 21.13 -4.36 -7.73
N ALA A 410 21.58 -4.54 -8.98
CA ALA A 410 21.79 -3.43 -9.91
C ALA A 410 20.47 -2.71 -10.21
N VAL A 411 20.46 -1.38 -10.06
CA VAL A 411 19.32 -0.54 -10.43
C VAL A 411 19.42 -0.12 -11.90
N PRO A 412 18.46 -0.49 -12.77
CA PRO A 412 18.38 -0.02 -14.15
C PRO A 412 18.59 1.49 -14.30
N SER A 413 19.47 1.89 -15.22
CA SER A 413 19.78 3.30 -15.52
C SER A 413 20.46 4.10 -14.39
N ALA A 414 20.88 3.45 -13.30
CA ALA A 414 21.76 4.07 -12.31
C ALA A 414 23.15 4.34 -12.93
N ALA A 415 23.69 5.53 -12.68
CA ALA A 415 25.08 5.87 -12.95
C ALA A 415 26.00 5.63 -11.74
N GLY A 416 25.42 5.47 -10.54
CA GLY A 416 26.13 5.06 -9.35
C GLY A 416 25.22 5.00 -8.12
N TYR A 417 25.85 4.82 -6.96
CA TYR A 417 25.19 4.62 -5.69
C TYR A 417 25.87 5.42 -4.58
N GLU A 418 25.08 5.87 -3.61
CA GLU A 418 25.52 6.48 -2.37
C GLU A 418 25.22 5.52 -1.22
N VAL A 419 26.23 5.25 -0.38
CA VAL A 419 26.11 4.33 0.75
C VAL A 419 26.20 5.12 2.04
N TYR A 420 25.30 4.83 2.96
CA TYR A 420 25.16 5.52 4.24
C TYR A 420 25.25 4.54 5.40
N THR A 421 25.69 5.05 6.55
CA THR A 421 25.63 4.38 7.84
C THR A 421 24.79 5.17 8.83
N VAL A 422 24.08 4.48 9.71
CA VAL A 422 23.31 5.07 10.81
C VAL A 422 23.78 4.49 12.13
N SER A 423 24.06 5.37 13.10
CA SER A 423 24.42 5.02 14.47
C SER A 423 23.84 6.04 15.43
N ASP A 424 23.17 5.62 16.50
CA ASP A 424 22.53 6.50 17.49
C ASP A 424 21.55 7.51 16.86
N GLY A 425 20.84 7.11 15.80
CA GLY A 425 19.93 7.97 15.03
C GLY A 425 20.62 9.00 14.12
N ILE A 426 21.96 9.00 14.05
CA ILE A 426 22.74 9.91 13.21
C ILE A 426 23.13 9.21 11.91
N THR A 427 22.71 9.78 10.78
CA THR A 427 23.06 9.31 9.44
C THR A 427 24.34 9.98 8.92
N ARG A 428 25.28 9.17 8.40
CA ARG A 428 26.54 9.63 7.80
C ARG A 428 26.80 8.91 6.47
N MET A 429 27.22 9.64 5.45
CA MET A 429 27.62 9.05 4.16
C MET A 429 28.95 8.29 4.34
N ALA A 430 28.94 7.00 3.98
CA ALA A 430 30.14 6.17 3.94
C ALA A 430 30.93 6.38 2.65
N GLY A 431 30.24 6.58 1.52
CA GLY A 431 30.89 6.91 0.25
C GLY A 431 29.97 6.77 -0.97
N LYS A 432 30.57 6.83 -2.16
CA LYS A 432 29.91 6.59 -3.45
C LYS A 432 30.65 5.54 -4.25
N THR A 433 29.92 4.81 -5.10
CA THR A 433 30.49 3.78 -5.98
C THR A 433 29.65 3.62 -7.25
N SER A 434 30.26 3.18 -8.35
CA SER A 434 29.54 2.72 -9.56
C SER A 434 29.20 1.24 -9.51
N ASP A 435 29.85 0.49 -8.62
CA ASP A 435 29.64 -0.94 -8.46
C ASP A 435 28.41 -1.22 -7.59
N THR A 436 27.91 -2.45 -7.60
CA THR A 436 26.78 -2.90 -6.79
C THR A 436 27.20 -3.38 -5.39
N SER A 437 28.36 -2.91 -4.93
CA SER A 437 28.87 -3.18 -3.59
C SER A 437 29.81 -2.07 -3.11
N PHE A 438 29.93 -1.94 -1.80
CA PHE A 438 30.81 -0.97 -1.15
C PHE A 438 31.36 -1.51 0.18
N GLU A 439 32.67 -1.36 0.38
CA GLU A 439 33.32 -1.74 1.63
C GLU A 439 33.30 -0.59 2.64
N ILE A 440 32.59 -0.80 3.75
CA ILE A 440 32.55 0.10 4.91
C ILE A 440 33.64 -0.35 5.89
N ARG A 441 34.45 0.60 6.37
CA ARG A 441 35.49 0.35 7.38
C ARG A 441 35.24 1.06 8.69
N GLY A 442 35.58 0.43 9.81
CA GLY A 442 35.59 1.07 11.11
C GLY A 442 35.42 0.13 12.30
N LYS A 443 35.25 0.73 13.48
CA LYS A 443 35.01 0.02 14.74
C LYS A 443 33.52 0.02 15.10
N ASN A 444 33.14 -0.91 15.98
CA ASN A 444 31.79 -1.05 16.52
C ASN A 444 30.73 -1.13 15.41
N LEU A 445 31.01 -1.86 14.34
CA LEU A 445 30.10 -1.97 13.19
C LEU A 445 28.77 -2.62 13.61
N GLN A 446 28.77 -3.52 14.59
CA GLN A 446 27.55 -4.12 15.16
C GLN A 446 26.52 -3.11 15.71
N ASN A 447 26.95 -1.89 16.02
CA ASN A 447 26.05 -0.84 16.52
C ASN A 447 25.52 0.06 15.39
N LYS A 448 25.78 -0.30 14.13
CA LYS A 448 25.44 0.51 12.96
C LYS A 448 24.51 -0.26 12.02
N GLN A 449 23.68 0.49 11.31
CA GLN A 449 22.96 0.02 10.13
C GLN A 449 23.51 0.72 8.89
N ALA A 450 23.29 0.15 7.71
CA ALA A 450 23.56 0.79 6.43
C ALA A 450 22.35 0.75 5.51
N PHE A 451 22.31 1.68 4.57
CA PHE A 451 21.36 1.70 3.46
C PHE A 451 22.02 2.36 2.24
N VAL A 452 21.42 2.14 1.08
CA VAL A 452 21.96 2.53 -0.22
C VAL A 452 20.94 3.31 -1.01
N ARG A 453 21.40 4.27 -1.80
CA ARG A 453 20.57 5.06 -2.71
C ARG A 453 21.21 5.13 -4.08
N ALA A 454 20.49 4.74 -5.13
CA ALA A 454 20.97 4.87 -6.50
C ALA A 454 20.85 6.31 -6.99
N TYR A 455 21.69 6.72 -7.94
CA TYR A 455 21.52 7.94 -8.70
C TYR A 455 21.79 7.73 -10.19
N ASN A 456 21.09 8.47 -11.06
CA ASN A 456 21.29 8.38 -12.51
C ASN A 456 22.40 9.32 -13.02
N LYS A 457 22.69 9.28 -14.33
CA LYS A 457 23.74 10.11 -14.98
C LYS A 457 23.56 11.63 -14.83
N ASN A 458 22.34 12.06 -14.48
CA ASN A 458 22.00 13.47 -14.27
C ASN A 458 22.00 13.84 -12.77
N GLY A 459 22.48 12.95 -11.88
CA GLY A 459 22.55 13.19 -10.44
C GLY A 459 21.22 13.06 -9.69
N LEU A 460 20.16 12.55 -10.33
CA LEU A 460 18.87 12.32 -9.66
C LEU A 460 18.95 11.08 -8.77
N ASN A 461 18.57 11.23 -7.51
CA ASN A 461 18.54 10.15 -6.54
C ASN A 461 17.24 9.36 -6.64
N GLY A 462 17.34 8.03 -6.58
CA GLY A 462 16.22 7.12 -6.39
C GLY A 462 15.81 7.02 -4.92
N GLU A 463 14.91 6.09 -4.64
CA GLU A 463 14.47 5.79 -3.28
C GLU A 463 15.59 5.13 -2.44
N LEU A 464 15.43 5.18 -1.12
CA LEU A 464 16.32 4.48 -0.19
C LEU A 464 16.04 2.99 -0.25
N SER A 465 17.09 2.18 -0.17
CA SER A 465 16.94 0.76 0.11
C SER A 465 16.40 0.51 1.53
N ASP A 466 16.07 -0.75 1.79
CA ASP A 466 15.92 -1.23 3.17
C ASP A 466 17.23 -1.07 3.96
N PHE A 467 17.08 -0.97 5.28
CA PHE A 467 18.20 -0.85 6.21
C PHE A 467 18.73 -2.24 6.57
N VAL A 468 20.04 -2.43 6.48
CA VAL A 468 20.72 -3.66 6.89
C VAL A 468 21.60 -3.40 8.11
N SER A 469 21.50 -4.26 9.12
CA SER A 469 22.40 -4.22 10.28
C SER A 469 23.79 -4.70 9.88
N LEU A 470 24.85 -3.98 10.29
CA LEU A 470 26.21 -4.42 9.98
C LEU A 470 26.65 -5.52 10.97
N PRO A 471 27.32 -6.59 10.51
CA PRO A 471 27.79 -7.66 11.38
C PRO A 471 28.88 -7.16 12.35
N GLY A 472 28.98 -7.84 13.50
CA GLY A 472 29.95 -7.51 14.53
C GLY A 472 31.36 -8.01 14.26
N ASN A 473 32.30 -7.50 15.06
CA ASN A 473 33.71 -7.83 14.94
C ASN A 473 34.03 -9.26 15.42
N ALA A 474 33.16 -9.94 16.17
CA ALA A 474 33.39 -11.32 16.57
C ALA A 474 33.25 -12.28 15.37
N PRO A 475 34.00 -13.40 15.32
CA PRO A 475 33.77 -14.45 14.32
C PRO A 475 32.30 -14.91 14.29
N ALA A 476 31.78 -15.24 13.12
CA ALA A 476 30.35 -15.47 12.94
C ALA A 476 29.87 -16.83 13.47
N PHE A 477 30.78 -17.80 13.58
CA PHE A 477 30.46 -19.18 13.93
C PHE A 477 30.97 -19.54 15.32
N VAL A 478 30.16 -20.28 16.07
CA VAL A 478 30.52 -20.79 17.40
C VAL A 478 31.27 -22.11 17.23
N PRO A 479 32.44 -22.30 17.89
CA PRO A 479 33.15 -23.57 17.84
C PRO A 479 32.36 -24.68 18.54
N TYR A 480 32.42 -25.89 17.98
CA TYR A 480 31.99 -27.11 18.66
C TYR A 480 33.22 -27.84 19.18
N ALA A 481 33.23 -28.18 20.47
CA ALA A 481 34.36 -28.80 21.15
C ALA A 481 34.05 -30.26 21.54
N GLU A 482 35.09 -31.10 21.55
CA GLU A 482 35.01 -32.48 22.04
C GLU A 482 36.37 -32.95 22.58
N PHE A 483 36.37 -33.96 23.44
CA PHE A 483 37.59 -34.64 23.85
C PHE A 483 37.90 -35.82 22.93
N ARG A 484 39.16 -35.89 22.48
CA ARG A 484 39.75 -37.09 21.87
C ARG A 484 40.91 -37.52 22.75
N ALA A 485 40.68 -38.49 23.63
CA ALA A 485 41.56 -38.83 24.75
C ALA A 485 41.86 -37.59 25.62
N ASN A 486 43.13 -37.30 25.93
CA ASN A 486 43.55 -36.12 26.70
C ASN A 486 43.59 -34.82 25.86
N ARG A 487 43.15 -34.84 24.60
CA ARG A 487 43.19 -33.68 23.70
C ARG A 487 41.80 -33.10 23.52
N LEU A 488 41.59 -31.88 24.00
CA LEU A 488 40.42 -31.07 23.63
C LEU A 488 40.62 -30.59 22.19
N VAL A 489 39.66 -30.85 21.31
CA VAL A 489 39.68 -30.39 19.91
C VAL A 489 38.39 -29.65 19.61
N TRP A 490 38.42 -28.73 18.64
CA TRP A 490 37.22 -28.01 18.21
C TRP A 490 37.22 -27.69 16.72
N THR A 491 36.04 -27.35 16.20
CA THR A 491 35.87 -26.90 14.81
C THR A 491 36.62 -25.60 14.54
N ALA A 492 37.41 -25.57 13.47
CA ALA A 492 38.07 -24.35 13.02
C ALA A 492 37.03 -23.30 12.60
N ILE A 493 37.16 -22.08 13.10
CA ILE A 493 36.29 -20.95 12.78
C ILE A 493 36.99 -20.05 11.75
N PRO A 494 36.37 -19.79 10.60
CA PRO A 494 36.88 -18.83 9.62
C PRO A 494 37.11 -17.45 10.24
N ASP A 495 38.19 -16.79 9.84
CA ASP A 495 38.55 -15.42 10.24
C ASP A 495 38.80 -15.21 11.76
N ALA A 496 39.03 -16.29 12.51
CA ALA A 496 39.48 -16.21 13.90
C ALA A 496 41.01 -16.06 13.98
N ASP A 497 41.48 -15.10 14.79
CA ASP A 497 42.92 -14.91 15.08
C ASP A 497 43.44 -15.91 16.12
N GLY A 498 42.53 -16.51 16.88
CA GLY A 498 42.83 -17.58 17.82
C GLY A 498 41.59 -18.03 18.60
N TYR A 499 41.85 -18.81 19.65
CA TYR A 499 40.83 -19.36 20.53
C TYR A 499 41.19 -19.11 21.98
N ILE A 500 40.16 -18.98 22.81
CA ILE A 500 40.28 -18.85 24.25
C ILE A 500 39.63 -20.09 24.85
N ILE A 501 40.44 -20.87 25.53
CA ILE A 501 40.00 -22.03 26.29
C ILE A 501 39.73 -21.58 27.70
N THR A 502 38.51 -21.77 28.15
CA THR A 502 38.15 -21.54 29.54
C THR A 502 38.04 -22.87 30.26
N ARG A 503 38.85 -23.03 31.30
CA ARG A 503 38.83 -24.19 32.20
C ARG A 503 38.16 -23.81 33.51
N ASN A 504 37.16 -24.57 33.92
CA ASN A 504 36.54 -24.51 35.24
C ASN A 504 36.93 -25.75 36.07
N LEU A 505 37.73 -25.53 37.11
CA LEU A 505 38.15 -26.57 38.05
C LEU A 505 37.47 -26.32 39.41
N ASN A 506 36.39 -27.05 39.70
CA ASN A 506 35.63 -26.95 40.95
C ASN A 506 35.23 -25.50 41.32
N GLY A 507 34.78 -24.72 40.33
CA GLY A 507 34.36 -23.33 40.49
C GLY A 507 35.48 -22.30 40.31
N LYS A 508 36.74 -22.73 40.14
CA LYS A 508 37.86 -21.84 39.81
C LYS A 508 38.06 -21.77 38.30
N VAL A 509 37.79 -20.62 37.72
CA VAL A 509 37.89 -20.35 36.27
C VAL A 509 39.29 -19.83 35.92
N SER A 510 39.87 -20.35 34.84
CA SER A 510 41.10 -19.85 34.23
C SER A 510 41.00 -19.89 32.71
N GLU A 511 41.51 -18.86 32.03
CA GLU A 511 41.52 -18.76 30.56
C GLU A 511 42.93 -18.98 29.99
N LEU A 512 43.02 -19.53 28.79
CA LEU A 512 44.24 -19.69 28.02
C LEU A 512 43.98 -19.34 26.55
N VAL A 513 44.83 -18.48 25.98
CA VAL A 513 44.83 -18.18 24.55
C VAL A 513 45.66 -19.23 23.81
N VAL A 514 45.10 -19.77 22.73
CA VAL A 514 45.76 -20.72 21.82
C VAL A 514 45.48 -20.33 20.37
N HIS A 515 46.34 -20.75 19.45
CA HIS A 515 46.16 -20.48 18.01
C HIS A 515 45.87 -21.74 17.19
N ASP A 516 46.10 -22.93 17.76
CA ASP A 516 45.73 -24.21 17.17
C ASP A 516 44.25 -24.53 17.45
N THR A 517 43.70 -25.53 16.75
CA THR A 517 42.34 -26.04 16.98
C THR A 517 42.29 -27.23 17.95
N TYR A 518 43.29 -27.32 18.82
CA TYR A 518 43.39 -28.35 19.85
C TYR A 518 44.22 -27.88 21.05
N TYR A 519 44.05 -28.57 22.17
CA TYR A 519 44.83 -28.38 23.40
C TYR A 519 44.93 -29.68 24.19
N TYR A 520 46.12 -29.99 24.70
CA TYR A 520 46.34 -31.16 25.55
C TYR A 520 46.04 -30.81 27.01
N VAL A 521 45.10 -31.53 27.60
CA VAL A 521 44.72 -31.42 29.01
C VAL A 521 45.59 -32.34 29.85
N ASP A 522 45.94 -31.88 31.05
CA ASP A 522 46.63 -32.69 32.06
C ASP A 522 45.74 -33.87 32.48
N GLU A 523 46.19 -35.09 32.18
CA GLU A 523 45.51 -36.36 32.50
C GLU A 523 45.15 -36.52 33.97
N SER A 524 45.80 -35.78 34.89
CA SER A 524 45.53 -35.86 36.33
C SER A 524 44.42 -34.93 36.82
N LYS A 525 43.86 -34.06 35.96
CA LYS A 525 42.95 -32.97 36.37
C LYS A 525 41.56 -33.12 35.78
N THR A 526 40.59 -33.44 36.62
CA THR A 526 39.18 -33.38 36.24
C THR A 526 38.70 -31.93 36.18
N ALA A 527 38.20 -31.46 35.03
CA ALA A 527 37.71 -30.09 34.86
C ALA A 527 36.73 -29.98 33.68
N ASP A 528 35.91 -28.93 33.68
CA ASP A 528 35.06 -28.56 32.55
C ASP A 528 35.76 -27.54 31.66
N PHE A 529 35.57 -27.66 30.36
CA PHE A 529 36.17 -26.81 29.35
C PHE A 529 35.12 -26.28 28.38
N TYR A 530 35.28 -25.05 27.93
CA TYR A 530 34.62 -24.53 26.75
C TYR A 530 35.58 -23.61 26.00
N VAL A 531 35.30 -23.40 24.72
CA VAL A 531 36.16 -22.66 23.80
C VAL A 531 35.37 -21.53 23.17
N GLN A 532 35.99 -20.36 23.04
CA GLN A 532 35.49 -19.25 22.25
C GLN A 532 36.51 -18.93 21.17
N ALA A 533 36.07 -18.72 19.94
CA ALA A 533 36.94 -18.13 18.93
C ALA A 533 36.99 -16.62 19.16
N TYR A 534 38.11 -15.98 18.78
CA TYR A 534 38.20 -14.53 18.82
C TYR A 534 38.89 -13.98 17.59
N SER A 535 38.62 -12.71 17.32
CA SER A 535 39.46 -11.88 16.47
C SER A 535 39.88 -10.61 17.23
N GLU A 536 41.09 -10.11 16.96
CA GLU A 536 41.72 -9.02 17.70
C GLU A 536 41.90 -7.75 16.86
N LEU A 537 41.27 -6.66 17.30
CA LEU A 537 41.43 -5.35 16.68
C LEU A 537 41.91 -4.35 17.73
N ASP A 538 43.06 -3.72 17.47
CA ASP A 538 43.70 -2.73 18.36
C ASP A 538 43.84 -3.23 19.81
N GLY A 539 44.26 -4.48 19.98
CA GLY A 539 44.47 -5.12 21.29
C GLY A 539 43.17 -5.50 22.02
N THR A 540 42.01 -5.38 21.39
CA THR A 540 40.72 -5.83 21.94
C THR A 540 40.28 -7.12 21.26
N GLN A 541 40.01 -8.17 22.05
CA GLN A 541 39.51 -9.45 21.57
C GLN A 541 37.98 -9.47 21.52
N PHE A 542 37.41 -9.68 20.32
CA PHE A 542 35.99 -9.86 20.10
C PHE A 542 35.69 -11.35 20.00
N ARG A 543 34.97 -11.88 21.00
CA ARG A 543 34.78 -13.32 21.21
C ARG A 543 33.42 -13.78 20.67
N THR A 544 33.37 -15.00 20.16
CA THR A 544 32.10 -15.69 19.86
C THR A 544 31.35 -16.04 21.14
N GLU A 545 30.11 -16.52 21.03
CA GLU A 545 29.51 -17.33 22.10
C GLU A 545 30.40 -18.55 22.43
N ALA A 546 30.24 -19.10 23.63
CA ALA A 546 30.98 -20.28 24.08
C ALA A 546 30.52 -21.55 23.34
N SER A 547 31.46 -22.47 23.09
CA SER A 547 31.16 -23.83 22.67
C SER A 547 30.27 -24.57 23.66
N ASN A 548 29.84 -25.77 23.29
CA ASN A 548 29.38 -26.76 24.26
C ASN A 548 30.45 -27.01 25.34
N ILE A 549 29.99 -27.29 26.57
CA ILE A 549 30.86 -27.65 27.69
C ILE A 549 31.33 -29.09 27.52
N CYS A 550 32.64 -29.30 27.63
CA CYS A 550 33.29 -30.60 27.61
C CYS A 550 33.89 -30.91 28.98
N SER A 551 33.41 -31.96 29.63
CA SER A 551 33.96 -32.42 30.91
C SER A 551 35.07 -33.45 30.68
N PHE A 552 36.27 -33.18 31.18
CA PHE A 552 37.36 -34.15 31.22
C PHE A 552 37.42 -34.79 32.60
N LYS A 553 37.34 -36.13 32.66
CA LYS A 553 37.63 -36.90 33.88
C LYS A 553 39.06 -37.41 33.76
N GLY A 554 39.91 -37.11 34.75
CA GLY A 554 41.31 -37.55 34.71
C GLY A 554 41.45 -39.08 34.57
N VAL A 555 42.56 -39.53 33.97
CA VAL A 555 42.87 -40.94 33.69
C VAL A 555 43.69 -41.52 34.85
N SER A 556 43.38 -42.73 35.32
CA SER A 556 44.12 -43.39 36.40
C SER A 556 44.84 -44.68 35.98
N TYR A 557 45.92 -45.01 36.70
CA TYR A 557 46.79 -46.17 36.43
C TYR A 557 47.11 -46.87 37.76
N PRO A 558 46.47 -48.01 38.09
CA PRO A 558 45.47 -48.73 37.28
C PRO A 558 44.13 -47.99 37.14
N PRO A 559 43.30 -48.36 36.15
CA PRO A 559 41.92 -47.88 36.04
C PRO A 559 41.16 -48.04 37.37
N LYS A 560 40.26 -47.10 37.68
CA LYS A 560 39.54 -47.07 38.95
C LYS A 560 38.07 -47.45 38.78
N GLY A 561 37.72 -48.61 39.31
CA GLY A 561 36.34 -49.03 39.51
C GLY A 561 36.27 -50.54 39.74
N GLU A 562 35.07 -51.01 40.06
CA GLU A 562 34.79 -52.43 40.26
C GLU A 562 34.16 -53.00 38.99
N ILE A 563 34.66 -54.16 38.54
CA ILE A 563 34.11 -54.89 37.40
C ILE A 563 33.19 -55.98 37.92
N VAL A 564 31.93 -55.91 37.53
CA VAL A 564 30.90 -56.90 37.80
C VAL A 564 30.67 -57.69 36.51
N LEU A 565 31.13 -58.93 36.51
CA LEU A 565 31.01 -59.88 35.41
C LEU A 565 29.71 -60.68 35.53
N ASP A 566 29.04 -60.86 34.40
CA ASP A 566 27.83 -61.64 34.23
C ASP A 566 27.93 -62.53 32.97
N SER A 567 27.11 -63.57 32.89
CA SER A 567 26.89 -64.35 31.67
C SER A 567 25.82 -63.69 30.81
N SER A 568 26.02 -63.67 29.50
CA SER A 568 25.06 -63.17 28.51
C SER A 568 24.61 -64.28 27.55
N SER A 569 23.60 -64.00 26.72
CA SER A 569 23.04 -64.99 25.78
C SER A 569 24.06 -65.53 24.75
N ASN A 570 25.17 -64.82 24.54
CA ASN A 570 26.22 -65.17 23.57
C ASN A 570 27.63 -65.25 24.21
N GLY A 571 27.76 -65.27 25.55
CA GLY A 571 29.06 -65.32 26.23
C GLY A 571 29.10 -64.62 27.59
N LEU A 572 30.01 -63.65 27.75
CA LEU A 572 30.28 -62.91 28.98
C LEU A 572 30.06 -61.40 28.79
N SER A 573 29.64 -60.70 29.84
CA SER A 573 29.42 -59.24 29.82
C SER A 573 29.67 -58.56 31.16
N TRP A 574 30.07 -57.29 31.17
CA TRP A 574 30.38 -56.55 32.40
C TRP A 574 30.12 -55.04 32.28
N ASN A 575 30.18 -54.30 33.39
CA ASN A 575 30.06 -52.84 33.38
C ASN A 575 31.34 -52.15 32.90
N LYS A 576 31.18 -51.00 32.23
CA LYS A 576 32.30 -50.17 31.76
C LYS A 576 33.01 -49.46 32.92
N ILE A 577 34.34 -49.44 32.86
CA ILE A 577 35.24 -48.58 33.63
C ILE A 577 35.67 -47.40 32.75
N ASP A 578 35.30 -46.17 33.16
CA ASP A 578 35.47 -44.94 32.35
C ASP A 578 36.91 -44.68 31.88
N ASP A 579 37.91 -45.12 32.66
CA ASP A 579 39.34 -44.88 32.40
C ASP A 579 40.13 -46.15 32.02
N ALA A 580 39.43 -47.26 31.71
CA ALA A 580 40.03 -48.43 31.08
C ALA A 580 40.01 -48.28 29.54
N ILE A 581 41.11 -48.63 28.87
CA ILE A 581 41.19 -48.64 27.40
C ILE A 581 40.76 -49.97 26.78
N GLY A 582 40.61 -51.00 27.62
CA GLY A 582 40.14 -52.32 27.23
C GLY A 582 40.10 -53.27 28.42
N TYR A 583 39.73 -54.52 28.15
CA TYR A 583 39.56 -55.58 29.12
C TYR A 583 40.22 -56.87 28.63
N ILE A 584 40.69 -57.65 29.59
CA ILE A 584 41.26 -58.97 29.35
C ILE A 584 40.38 -60.01 30.04
N VAL A 585 40.02 -61.03 29.28
CA VAL A 585 39.16 -62.13 29.73
C VAL A 585 40.04 -63.34 30.01
N TYR A 586 39.80 -63.95 31.17
CA TYR A 586 40.54 -65.12 31.63
C TYR A 586 39.60 -66.30 31.86
N LYS A 587 40.09 -67.50 31.53
CA LYS A 587 39.54 -68.80 31.94
C LYS A 587 40.45 -69.39 33.01
N LEU A 588 39.87 -69.90 34.09
CA LEU A 588 40.59 -70.62 35.12
C LEU A 588 40.69 -72.11 34.73
N ALA A 589 41.89 -72.66 34.68
CA ALA A 589 42.11 -74.09 34.45
C ALA A 589 41.88 -74.92 35.72
N ASP A 590 41.72 -76.24 35.58
CA ASP A 590 41.51 -77.17 36.69
C ASP A 590 42.64 -77.15 37.73
N ASP A 591 43.86 -76.79 37.32
CA ASP A 591 45.03 -76.63 38.20
C ASP A 591 45.11 -75.26 38.91
N GLY A 592 44.13 -74.39 38.66
CA GLY A 592 44.04 -73.03 39.20
C GLY A 592 44.83 -71.97 38.44
N SER A 593 45.45 -72.30 37.30
CA SER A 593 46.14 -71.30 36.47
C SER A 593 45.16 -70.38 35.71
N GLU A 594 45.51 -69.09 35.64
CA GLU A 594 44.76 -68.08 34.90
C GLU A 594 45.20 -68.06 33.43
N ILE A 595 44.34 -68.49 32.52
CA ILE A 595 44.60 -68.51 31.07
C ILE A 595 43.91 -67.31 30.43
N GLU A 596 44.68 -66.40 29.84
CA GLU A 596 44.13 -65.33 29.01
C GLU A 596 43.50 -65.93 27.75
N ILE A 597 42.21 -65.69 27.53
CA ILE A 597 41.46 -66.22 26.38
C ILE A 597 41.06 -65.13 25.37
N GLY A 598 41.19 -63.85 25.75
CA GLY A 598 40.93 -62.76 24.82
C GLY A 598 41.08 -61.36 25.41
N ARG A 599 41.19 -60.39 24.51
CA ARG A 599 41.21 -58.96 24.82
C ARG A 599 40.17 -58.24 23.99
N VAL A 600 39.45 -57.31 24.61
CA VAL A 600 38.36 -56.57 23.98
C VAL A 600 38.36 -55.11 24.45
N GLU A 601 38.04 -54.19 23.54
CA GLU A 601 37.82 -52.77 23.90
C GLU A 601 36.40 -52.54 24.46
N GLY A 602 35.46 -53.39 24.06
CA GLY A 602 34.07 -53.40 24.55
C GLY A 602 33.90 -54.19 25.86
N CYS A 603 32.67 -54.20 26.38
CA CYS A 603 32.35 -54.84 27.66
C CYS A 603 31.70 -56.24 27.51
N ARG A 604 32.07 -56.94 26.43
CA ARG A 604 31.58 -58.28 26.05
C ARG A 604 32.70 -59.18 25.60
N PHE A 605 32.47 -60.47 25.76
CA PHE A 605 33.28 -61.50 25.11
C PHE A 605 32.42 -62.68 24.72
N ASN A 606 32.34 -62.97 23.41
CA ASN A 606 31.61 -64.12 22.93
C ASN A 606 32.46 -65.39 23.13
N THR A 607 31.86 -66.43 23.69
CA THR A 607 32.52 -67.73 23.86
C THR A 607 31.51 -68.85 23.70
N ASP A 608 31.86 -69.85 22.91
CA ASP A 608 31.10 -71.10 22.74
C ASP A 608 31.49 -72.16 23.78
N ASP A 609 32.39 -71.81 24.71
CA ASP A 609 32.88 -72.66 25.79
C ASP A 609 31.79 -72.85 26.85
N THR A 610 30.89 -73.80 26.60
CA THR A 610 29.80 -74.23 27.47
C THR A 610 30.24 -75.25 28.52
N ASP A 611 31.52 -75.63 28.55
CA ASP A 611 32.06 -76.52 29.57
C ASP A 611 32.18 -75.74 30.89
N ALA A 612 32.03 -76.44 32.03
CA ALA A 612 31.99 -75.96 33.42
C ALA A 612 33.24 -75.15 33.88
N SER A 613 33.57 -74.09 33.16
CA SER A 613 34.78 -73.28 33.22
C SER A 613 34.49 -72.00 33.97
N VAL A 614 35.43 -71.56 34.81
CA VAL A 614 35.29 -70.34 35.60
C VAL A 614 35.98 -69.18 34.89
N PHE A 615 35.25 -68.10 34.63
CA PHE A 615 35.74 -66.90 33.94
C PHE A 615 35.85 -65.70 34.89
N PHE A 616 36.79 -64.80 34.61
CA PHE A 616 36.89 -63.48 35.24
C PHE A 616 37.57 -62.47 34.29
N VAL A 617 37.40 -61.18 34.56
CA VAL A 617 37.85 -60.08 33.70
C VAL A 617 38.67 -59.07 34.49
N LYS A 618 39.69 -58.48 33.84
CA LYS A 618 40.45 -57.32 34.36
C LYS A 618 40.41 -56.20 33.33
N GLY A 619 40.09 -54.98 33.75
CA GLY A 619 40.21 -53.77 32.92
C GLY A 619 41.65 -53.30 32.92
N TYR A 620 42.15 -52.75 31.81
CA TYR A 620 43.54 -52.28 31.72
C TYR A 620 43.68 -50.89 31.11
N ASN A 621 44.80 -50.25 31.42
CA ASN A 621 45.27 -49.02 30.78
C ASN A 621 46.80 -49.05 30.66
N VAL A 622 47.36 -48.27 29.75
CA VAL A 622 48.78 -48.28 29.40
C VAL A 622 49.39 -46.90 29.69
N LYS A 623 50.47 -46.88 30.47
CA LYS A 623 51.31 -45.69 30.66
C LYS A 623 52.77 -46.04 30.46
N ASP A 624 53.47 -45.24 29.66
CA ASP A 624 54.89 -45.41 29.35
C ASP A 624 55.25 -46.83 28.87
N GLY A 625 54.36 -47.45 28.09
CA GLY A 625 54.51 -48.81 27.56
C GLY A 625 54.26 -49.93 28.59
N LYS A 626 53.81 -49.60 29.81
CA LYS A 626 53.47 -50.56 30.85
C LYS A 626 51.95 -50.64 31.05
N GLU A 627 51.43 -51.86 31.06
CA GLU A 627 50.03 -52.15 31.38
C GLU A 627 49.79 -52.12 32.90
N PHE A 628 48.67 -51.52 33.30
CA PHE A 628 48.14 -51.49 34.65
C PHE A 628 46.72 -52.05 34.63
N TYR A 629 46.39 -52.92 35.57
CA TYR A 629 45.11 -53.64 35.60
C TYR A 629 44.29 -53.28 36.83
N THR A 630 42.97 -53.28 36.69
CA THR A 630 42.06 -53.32 37.84
C THR A 630 42.28 -54.59 38.67
N GLU A 631 41.70 -54.63 39.86
CA GLU A 631 41.44 -55.91 40.53
C GLU A 631 40.57 -56.81 39.62
N SER A 632 40.65 -58.13 39.83
CA SER A 632 39.80 -59.10 39.10
C SER A 632 38.33 -58.87 39.41
N SER A 633 37.46 -59.03 38.40
CA SER A 633 36.02 -59.14 38.60
C SER A 633 35.64 -60.33 39.50
N ASN A 634 34.35 -60.42 39.85
CA ASN A 634 33.78 -61.69 40.31
C ASN A 634 33.95 -62.81 39.26
N ARG A 635 33.86 -64.06 39.73
CA ARG A 635 34.04 -65.27 38.93
C ARG A 635 32.70 -65.86 38.52
N VAL A 636 32.57 -66.22 37.24
CA VAL A 636 31.32 -66.72 36.62
C VAL A 636 31.53 -68.08 35.98
N ILE A 637 30.57 -68.99 36.16
CA ILE A 637 30.45 -70.26 35.42
C ILE A 637 29.12 -70.30 34.67
N ILE A 638 29.12 -70.83 33.44
CA ILE A 638 27.92 -70.92 32.59
C ILE A 638 27.42 -72.37 32.64
N SER A 639 26.58 -72.73 33.62
CA SER A 639 26.23 -74.14 33.88
C SER A 639 24.74 -74.47 34.09
N LEU A 640 23.81 -73.51 34.00
CA LEU A 640 22.37 -73.78 34.17
C LEU A 640 21.59 -73.67 32.85
N PRO A 641 20.54 -74.50 32.64
CA PRO A 641 19.67 -74.39 31.47
C PRO A 641 18.81 -73.11 31.49
N GLU A 642 18.22 -72.76 30.34
CA GLU A 642 17.35 -71.58 30.18
C GLU A 642 16.02 -71.70 30.93
N VAL A 643 15.54 -70.58 31.51
CA VAL A 643 14.15 -70.47 31.98
C VAL A 643 13.24 -70.24 30.77
N THR A 644 12.67 -71.28 30.17
CA THR A 644 12.11 -71.14 28.82
C THR A 644 10.84 -70.29 28.69
N GLU A 645 10.02 -70.12 29.75
CA GLU A 645 8.70 -69.47 29.63
C GLU A 645 8.30 -68.65 30.88
N ALA A 646 8.74 -67.39 30.96
CA ALA A 646 8.15 -66.39 31.85
C ALA A 646 6.80 -65.91 31.28
N SER A 647 5.77 -65.90 32.14
CA SER A 647 4.38 -65.59 31.79
C SER A 647 3.74 -64.66 32.82
N LEU A 648 2.79 -63.84 32.35
CA LEU A 648 2.01 -62.94 33.19
C LEU A 648 0.83 -63.71 33.81
N VAL A 649 0.77 -63.74 35.14
CA VAL A 649 -0.30 -64.40 35.90
C VAL A 649 -1.47 -63.45 36.13
N SER A 650 -1.19 -62.24 36.61
CA SER A 650 -2.21 -61.21 36.83
C SER A 650 -1.60 -59.81 36.79
N LYS A 651 -2.43 -58.79 36.53
CA LYS A 651 -2.00 -57.40 36.45
C LYS A 651 -3.09 -56.46 36.97
N THR A 652 -2.66 -55.45 37.72
CA THR A 652 -3.42 -54.25 38.06
C THR A 652 -2.69 -53.02 37.51
N ASP A 653 -3.21 -51.82 37.76
CA ASP A 653 -2.52 -50.60 37.38
C ASP A 653 -1.20 -50.42 38.15
N ASP A 654 -1.09 -50.92 39.38
CA ASP A 654 0.04 -50.66 40.27
C ASP A 654 1.06 -51.80 40.35
N PHE A 655 0.62 -53.05 40.10
CA PHE A 655 1.49 -54.22 40.14
C PHE A 655 1.08 -55.33 39.17
N ALA A 656 2.05 -56.20 38.85
CA ALA A 656 1.87 -57.42 38.07
C ALA A 656 2.45 -58.64 38.81
N VAL A 657 1.80 -59.79 38.70
CA VAL A 657 2.33 -61.07 39.18
C VAL A 657 2.76 -61.89 37.97
N ILE A 658 3.98 -62.41 38.01
CA ILE A 658 4.58 -63.20 36.93
C ILE A 658 5.02 -64.57 37.47
N SER A 659 5.06 -65.56 36.58
CA SER A 659 5.51 -66.93 36.87
C SER A 659 6.41 -67.48 35.78
N TRP A 660 7.20 -68.50 36.07
CA TRP A 660 8.06 -69.19 35.11
C TRP A 660 8.27 -70.67 35.45
N ASN A 661 8.80 -71.46 34.51
CA ASN A 661 9.11 -72.87 34.72
C ASN A 661 10.30 -73.05 35.68
N GLU A 662 10.21 -74.02 36.60
CA GLU A 662 11.30 -74.33 37.52
C GLU A 662 12.45 -75.09 36.83
N ILE A 663 13.68 -74.64 37.09
CA ILE A 663 14.94 -75.30 36.75
C ILE A 663 15.34 -76.19 37.93
N ALA A 664 15.66 -77.45 37.64
CA ALA A 664 16.20 -78.38 38.63
C ALA A 664 17.54 -77.86 39.19
N ASP A 665 17.76 -78.03 40.49
CA ASP A 665 18.98 -77.63 41.20
C ASP A 665 19.27 -76.11 41.18
N CYS A 666 18.26 -75.27 40.88
CA CYS A 666 18.34 -73.81 40.97
C CYS A 666 18.08 -73.33 42.41
N ASP A 667 18.98 -72.50 42.97
CA ASP A 667 18.81 -71.98 44.34
C ASP A 667 17.81 -70.82 44.38
N GLU A 668 17.97 -69.86 43.47
CA GLU A 668 17.17 -68.64 43.40
C GLU A 668 16.95 -68.22 41.93
N TYR A 669 16.00 -67.34 41.68
CA TYR A 669 15.73 -66.73 40.38
C TYR A 669 15.86 -65.22 40.49
N MET A 670 16.63 -64.64 39.59
CA MET A 670 16.82 -63.21 39.52
C MET A 670 15.88 -62.63 38.46
N VAL A 671 15.08 -61.66 38.86
CA VAL A 671 14.07 -61.01 38.04
C VAL A 671 14.54 -59.62 37.68
N TYR A 672 14.70 -59.35 36.39
CA TYR A 672 15.16 -58.07 35.86
C TYR A 672 13.99 -57.31 35.21
N LEU A 673 13.90 -56.02 35.47
CA LEU A 673 12.82 -55.14 34.99
C LEU A 673 13.39 -53.97 34.17
N ASP A 674 12.84 -53.73 32.98
CA ASP A 674 13.08 -52.54 32.18
C ASP A 674 11.81 -51.68 32.12
N LYS A 675 11.92 -50.41 32.56
CA LYS A 675 10.85 -49.38 32.46
C LYS A 675 11.09 -48.36 31.34
N GLY A 676 11.94 -48.67 30.37
CA GLY A 676 12.29 -47.84 29.21
C GLY A 676 13.68 -47.19 29.30
N ASN A 677 14.48 -47.55 30.31
CA ASN A 677 15.84 -47.03 30.54
C ASN A 677 16.90 -48.16 30.60
N GLY A 678 16.54 -49.38 30.23
CA GLY A 678 17.39 -50.57 30.37
C GLY A 678 16.92 -51.43 31.54
N TYR A 679 17.36 -52.68 31.53
CA TYR A 679 17.02 -53.66 32.56
C TYR A 679 17.88 -53.52 33.81
N GLU A 680 17.22 -53.51 34.96
CA GLU A 680 17.87 -53.55 36.26
C GLU A 680 17.39 -54.76 37.04
N LEU A 681 18.25 -55.31 37.92
CA LEU A 681 17.83 -56.37 38.84
C LEU A 681 16.75 -55.83 39.78
N TYR A 682 15.53 -56.36 39.65
CA TYR A 682 14.39 -55.95 40.45
C TYR A 682 14.31 -56.73 41.76
N THR A 683 14.43 -58.06 41.70
CA THR A 683 14.38 -58.90 42.90
C THR A 683 15.02 -60.27 42.66
N THR A 684 15.25 -61.00 43.75
CA THR A 684 15.70 -62.40 43.74
C THR A 684 14.75 -63.23 44.59
N VAL A 685 14.25 -64.35 44.06
CA VAL A 685 13.25 -65.21 44.72
C VAL A 685 13.63 -66.68 44.67
N ARG A 686 13.26 -67.46 45.69
CA ARG A 686 13.50 -68.92 45.74
C ARG A 686 12.44 -69.76 45.03
N GLY A 687 11.35 -69.15 44.58
CA GLY A 687 10.23 -69.82 43.92
C GLY A 687 10.04 -69.37 42.48
N SER A 688 9.13 -70.03 41.77
CA SER A 688 8.81 -69.82 40.36
C SER A 688 7.87 -68.64 40.07
N MET A 689 7.75 -67.68 41.00
CA MET A 689 6.85 -66.53 40.91
C MET A 689 7.42 -65.28 41.56
N ALA A 690 7.10 -64.11 41.00
CA ALA A 690 7.40 -62.81 41.59
C ALA A 690 6.27 -61.78 41.36
N MET A 691 6.19 -60.78 42.24
CA MET A 691 5.30 -59.63 42.11
C MET A 691 6.14 -58.39 41.78
N ILE A 692 5.78 -57.71 40.69
CA ILE A 692 6.41 -56.48 40.18
C ILE A 692 5.50 -55.30 40.55
N GLY A 693 5.98 -54.40 41.40
CA GLY A 693 5.27 -53.19 41.82
C GLY A 693 5.70 -51.91 41.09
N ASP A 694 5.12 -50.79 41.52
CA ASP A 694 5.38 -49.43 41.04
C ASP A 694 5.17 -49.26 39.52
N LEU A 695 4.10 -49.86 39.01
CA LEU A 695 3.77 -49.84 37.57
C LEU A 695 2.81 -48.72 37.17
N LYS A 696 2.22 -48.02 38.13
CA LYS A 696 1.13 -47.06 37.91
C LYS A 696 1.45 -45.93 36.94
N ASP A 697 2.68 -45.42 36.99
CA ASP A 697 3.13 -44.30 36.16
C ASP A 697 4.10 -44.75 35.05
N ALA A 698 4.28 -46.06 34.86
CA ALA A 698 5.20 -46.60 33.86
C ALA A 698 4.54 -46.60 32.47
N SER A 699 5.19 -45.96 31.48
CA SER A 699 4.75 -45.97 30.08
C SER A 699 5.17 -47.23 29.31
N PHE A 700 6.16 -47.96 29.82
CA PHE A 700 6.67 -49.22 29.31
C PHE A 700 7.18 -50.07 30.49
N ALA A 701 7.00 -51.38 30.43
CA ALA A 701 7.57 -52.31 31.41
C ALA A 701 7.74 -53.69 30.80
N SER A 702 8.95 -54.25 30.85
CA SER A 702 9.22 -55.65 30.45
C SER A 702 10.15 -56.36 31.43
N VAL A 703 10.01 -57.68 31.55
CA VAL A 703 10.74 -58.51 32.51
C VAL A 703 11.43 -59.69 31.84
N ARG A 704 12.60 -60.04 32.37
CA ARG A 704 13.29 -61.31 32.10
C ARG A 704 13.73 -61.95 33.40
N VAL A 705 13.75 -63.27 33.43
CA VAL A 705 14.12 -64.05 34.61
C VAL A 705 15.24 -64.99 34.27
N LYS A 706 16.22 -65.17 35.16
CA LYS A 706 17.25 -66.21 35.01
C LYS A 706 17.43 -66.99 36.29
N GLY A 707 17.76 -68.28 36.16
CA GLY A 707 18.15 -69.12 37.28
C GLY A 707 19.53 -68.74 37.83
N TYR A 708 19.68 -68.89 39.14
CA TYR A 708 20.87 -68.57 39.90
C TYR A 708 21.18 -69.72 40.88
N VAL A 709 22.43 -70.16 40.90
CA VAL A 709 22.98 -71.07 41.94
C VAL A 709 24.17 -70.36 42.57
N GLY A 710 24.13 -70.23 43.89
CA GLY A 710 25.06 -69.39 44.63
C GLY A 710 25.88 -70.15 45.65
N ASP A 711 27.19 -70.26 45.41
CA ASP A 711 28.18 -70.31 46.49
C ASP A 711 29.10 -69.08 46.40
N LYS A 712 29.59 -68.59 47.54
CA LYS A 712 30.19 -67.26 47.77
C LYS A 712 31.42 -66.92 46.92
N ASN A 713 31.91 -67.83 46.07
CA ASN A 713 33.15 -67.67 45.31
C ASN A 713 33.01 -67.90 43.79
N VAL A 714 31.91 -68.52 43.31
CA VAL A 714 31.64 -68.74 41.89
C VAL A 714 30.14 -68.64 41.67
N VAL A 715 29.71 -67.73 40.81
CA VAL A 715 28.29 -67.56 40.51
C VAL A 715 27.93 -68.34 39.25
N SER A 716 26.92 -69.21 39.36
CA SER A 716 26.35 -69.93 38.21
C SER A 716 25.03 -69.30 37.80
N PHE A 717 24.92 -68.94 36.52
CA PHE A 717 23.71 -68.38 35.94
C PHE A 717 23.14 -69.30 34.87
N GLY A 718 21.80 -69.29 34.73
CA GLY A 718 21.10 -69.83 33.57
C GLY A 718 20.89 -68.76 32.50
N LEU A 719 20.48 -69.18 31.30
CA LEU A 719 20.05 -68.25 30.26
C LEU A 719 18.74 -67.53 30.68
N PHE A 720 18.60 -66.27 30.27
CA PHE A 720 17.41 -65.47 30.50
C PHE A 720 16.20 -66.07 29.79
N SER A 721 15.04 -65.94 30.43
CA SER A 721 13.76 -66.25 29.83
C SER A 721 13.46 -65.42 28.59
N ASN A 722 12.38 -65.79 27.89
CA ASN A 722 11.71 -64.89 26.97
C ASN A 722 11.48 -63.51 27.61
N GLN A 723 11.49 -62.47 26.77
CA GLN A 723 11.13 -61.12 27.18
C GLN A 723 9.61 -61.05 27.37
N LEU A 724 9.18 -60.86 28.61
CA LEU A 724 7.77 -60.72 28.97
C LEU A 724 7.43 -59.23 29.10
N TYR A 725 6.67 -58.70 28.14
CA TYR A 725 6.16 -57.33 28.22
C TYR A 725 4.95 -57.27 29.16
N ILE A 726 5.04 -56.47 30.22
CA ILE A 726 3.97 -56.23 31.19
C ILE A 726 3.14 -55.00 30.77
N ILE A 727 3.79 -53.95 30.27
CA ILE A 727 3.17 -52.73 29.73
C ILE A 727 3.80 -52.42 28.38
N GLY A 728 2.96 -52.35 27.34
CA GLY A 728 3.38 -52.04 25.98
C GLY A 728 4.00 -53.23 25.24
N ASP A 729 4.75 -52.91 24.19
CA ASP A 729 5.61 -53.80 23.40
C ASP A 729 6.92 -53.08 23.03
N GLU A 730 7.84 -53.75 22.34
CA GLU A 730 9.14 -53.15 21.96
C GLU A 730 9.00 -51.82 21.19
N LYS A 731 7.95 -51.65 20.37
CA LYS A 731 7.75 -50.41 19.60
C LYS A 731 7.35 -49.23 20.48
N SER A 732 6.77 -49.51 21.64
CA SER A 732 6.38 -48.50 22.62
C SER A 732 7.51 -48.12 23.59
N ARG A 733 8.66 -48.80 23.52
CA ARG A 733 9.85 -48.47 24.30
C ARG A 733 10.35 -47.07 23.92
N PRO A 734 10.52 -46.12 24.87
CA PRO A 734 10.93 -44.74 24.56
C PRO A 734 12.24 -44.66 23.77
N SER A 735 12.25 -43.91 22.66
CA SER A 735 13.42 -43.69 21.81
C SER A 735 14.39 -42.68 22.43
N LYS A 736 15.10 -43.07 23.48
CA LYS A 736 16.36 -42.44 23.88
C LYS A 736 17.50 -43.38 23.47
N GLU A 737 18.69 -42.85 23.19
CA GLU A 737 19.92 -43.67 23.20
C GLU A 737 20.07 -44.21 24.62
N VAL A 738 19.48 -45.37 24.81
CA VAL A 738 19.46 -46.15 26.03
C VAL A 738 19.98 -47.49 25.58
N LEU A 739 20.98 -47.95 26.30
CA LEU A 739 21.56 -49.27 26.19
C LEU A 739 20.43 -50.28 25.90
N ASP A 740 20.43 -50.85 24.69
CA ASP A 740 19.55 -51.95 24.34
C ASP A 740 19.80 -53.09 25.35
N PHE A 741 18.93 -54.09 25.47
CA PHE A 741 19.33 -55.27 26.24
C PHE A 741 20.55 -55.96 25.61
N ASN A 742 20.77 -55.73 24.30
CA ASN A 742 22.02 -55.96 23.59
C ASN A 742 23.16 -54.99 23.96
N ASP A 743 23.03 -54.15 24.98
CA ASP A 743 24.10 -53.33 25.55
C ASP A 743 24.25 -53.57 27.08
N LEU A 744 23.23 -54.14 27.74
CA LEU A 744 23.29 -54.65 29.12
C LEU A 744 23.78 -56.10 29.21
N LEU A 745 23.53 -56.86 28.14
CA LEU A 745 24.28 -58.05 27.83
C LEU A 745 25.67 -57.70 27.27
N GLY A 746 26.01 -56.41 27.11
CA GLY A 746 27.31 -55.81 26.72
C GLY A 746 27.60 -55.59 25.24
#